data_AF-A0A8T7K3L2-F1
#
_entry.id   AF-A0A8T7K3L2-F1
#
_cell.length_a   1.000
_cell.length_b   1.000
_cell.length_c   1.000
_cell.angle_alpha   90.00
_cell.angle_beta   90.00
_cell.angle_gamma   90.00
#
_symmetry.space_group_name_H-M   'P 1'
#
loop_
_entity.id
_entity.type
_entity.pdbx_description
1 polymer ?
#
loop_
_entity_poly.entity_id
_entity_poly.type
_entity_poly.pdbx_seq_one_letter_code
_entity_poly.pdbx_strand_id
1 'polypeptide(L)'
;MSIKYRIVLVVLVLLPLLGVSSVQAQNAPAAEIENDDGGVRIIEGTLTFTNTLQRFFTEIPLLMLEDQAGFVDRDWSFNPSPESQELGQFTTPFFDNSGETVDYTLSLPLQPRAEYRDVDQDSRQETGVQIFAVAFWDSRNGDTVVDRYDWQGYGGWTTSYASTRVSFNPETYGEYIGGQIVVYAPDDEQGFPSGFGDDGLLFTPDDPIVTLPAGYTLVDMDTETFTFDRSQTVIVDTYEPESLVPVDFSDLSYTEAFMALVDYGREQYAYTELKDIDWDALEEEFLPRLQEAEDDEDVEAYLVAMYDFAQRIPDGHVSFLTSASTILNDLEQQQIAGGLGFAVRELADGRILVNYVLEGGPAQEAGIELGAEVTAINDLDIQEAITAAYSPNGPYSSPITRRLDLVRFVTRFPLDTEVQVRFVNPGDATPRKVRLTAIDERDSLLFTRQFVYGVRPTVPSPSIAYEFLPSGYGYLRVNTFTMDGAILAATMEEFISTVNQFGAPGIIIDIRSNGGGVSTNATALASYFFTEDTPTGYTETYNTDIDAFYYDDRFPTLILPPPSDALIYSGPVAVLVGPACFSACEAFAYYMTLRDDPTALVGHYPTNGIIGGRTFDIPLPEGSVMSLPNSRRLDMDGENIIEGTGVAPTILVPITEDNMSIALDQQDLILDAAVAYLEAPAASLGYRLRDGGSIEVGDEITDTLAEGERIRYTLEVEEGQQISIFLGDDSGNFDTYLRLYDTEGNLLAENDDAEPGVTLNSALEDLEIPADLTLIVEVGTYNDEDEGEFTLRIEEVGN
;
A
#
# COMPACT_ATOMS: atom_id res chain seq x y z
N MET A 1 -15.74 -20.13 21.77
CA MET A 1 -17.19 -20.09 21.45
C MET A 1 -17.81 -18.93 22.23
N SER A 2 -17.58 -17.72 21.72
CA SER A 2 -18.20 -16.48 22.20
C SER A 2 -18.69 -15.79 20.94
N ILE A 3 -20.00 -15.61 20.84
CA ILE A 3 -20.68 -15.07 19.67
C ILE A 3 -20.43 -13.57 19.66
N LYS A 4 -19.52 -13.10 18.79
CA LYS A 4 -19.31 -11.67 18.52
C LYS A 4 -20.50 -11.17 17.69
N TYR A 5 -21.23 -10.19 18.21
CA TYR A 5 -22.22 -9.45 17.44
C TYR A 5 -21.47 -8.55 16.45
N ARG A 6 -21.54 -8.89 15.15
CA ARG A 6 -21.23 -7.98 14.05
C ARG A 6 -22.40 -7.00 13.93
N ILE A 7 -22.17 -5.72 14.11
CA ILE A 7 -23.14 -4.69 13.74
C ILE A 7 -22.92 -4.42 12.25
N VAL A 8 -23.67 -5.14 11.41
CA VAL A 8 -23.83 -4.81 9.99
C VAL A 8 -24.97 -3.79 9.95
N LEU A 9 -24.64 -2.52 9.74
CA LEU A 9 -25.63 -1.45 9.64
C LEU A 9 -26.18 -1.41 8.20
N VAL A 10 -27.15 -2.27 7.89
CA VAL A 10 -27.94 -2.12 6.65
C VAL A 10 -28.96 -1.00 6.88
N VAL A 11 -28.61 0.22 6.48
CA VAL A 11 -29.55 1.35 6.45
C VAL A 11 -30.44 1.21 5.21
N LEU A 12 -31.55 0.50 5.37
CA LEU A 12 -32.66 0.53 4.42
C LEU A 12 -33.45 1.84 4.63
N VAL A 13 -33.13 2.88 3.84
CA VAL A 13 -33.92 4.12 3.78
C VAL A 13 -35.27 3.80 3.12
N LEU A 14 -36.28 3.53 3.95
CA LEU A 14 -37.68 3.48 3.53
C LEU A 14 -38.23 4.91 3.47
N LEU A 15 -38.22 5.50 2.27
CA LEU A 15 -38.90 6.75 1.95
C LEU A 15 -40.40 6.67 2.29
N PRO A 16 -40.93 7.46 3.24
CA PRO A 16 -42.36 7.65 3.34
C PRO A 16 -42.78 8.67 2.27
N LEU A 17 -43.56 8.20 1.29
CA LEU A 17 -44.39 9.04 0.42
C LEU A 17 -45.38 9.84 1.29
N LEU A 18 -44.95 11.02 1.74
CA LEU A 18 -45.82 12.02 2.37
C LEU A 18 -45.74 13.33 1.57
N GLY A 19 -46.91 13.88 1.31
CA GLY A 19 -47.16 14.89 0.29
C GLY A 19 -46.33 16.15 0.43
N VAL A 20 -45.73 16.53 -0.70
CA VAL A 20 -45.04 17.78 -1.00
C VAL A 20 -45.85 18.99 -0.50
N SER A 21 -45.30 19.73 0.45
CA SER A 21 -45.65 21.13 0.70
C SER A 21 -44.76 22.02 -0.17
N SER A 22 -45.12 22.14 -1.45
CA SER A 22 -44.45 22.97 -2.46
C SER A 22 -44.96 24.41 -2.43
N VAL A 23 -44.61 25.20 -1.40
CA VAL A 23 -44.87 26.66 -1.41
C VAL A 23 -43.87 27.43 -0.51
N GLN A 24 -42.55 27.24 -0.66
CA GLN A 24 -41.57 28.07 0.08
C GLN A 24 -40.64 28.90 -0.83
N ALA A 25 -40.28 28.42 -2.02
CA ALA A 25 -39.31 29.07 -2.91
C ALA A 25 -39.84 30.25 -3.77
N GLN A 26 -41.11 30.65 -3.68
CA GLN A 26 -41.67 31.59 -4.66
C GLN A 26 -41.13 33.04 -4.56
N ASN A 27 -40.38 33.37 -3.49
CA ASN A 27 -39.66 34.63 -3.29
C ASN A 27 -38.55 34.42 -2.24
N ALA A 28 -37.48 33.68 -2.55
CA ALA A 28 -36.32 33.67 -1.66
C ALA A 28 -35.87 35.13 -1.41
N PRO A 29 -35.70 35.55 -0.15
CA PRO A 29 -35.24 36.90 0.14
C PRO A 29 -33.80 37.08 -0.36
N ALA A 30 -33.42 38.31 -0.69
CA ALA A 30 -32.02 38.61 -0.96
C ALA A 30 -31.19 38.34 0.31
N ALA A 31 -30.01 37.76 0.15
CA ALA A 31 -29.06 37.56 1.22
C ALA A 31 -28.72 38.90 1.92
N GLU A 32 -28.61 38.89 3.24
CA GLU A 32 -28.13 40.05 4.00
C GLU A 32 -26.59 40.10 3.88
N ILE A 33 -26.10 41.01 3.03
CA ILE A 33 -24.66 41.18 2.80
C ILE A 33 -24.07 42.11 3.87
N GLU A 34 -23.08 41.64 4.62
CA GLU A 34 -22.44 42.42 5.69
C GLU A 34 -21.61 43.58 5.13
N ASN A 35 -20.79 43.30 4.12
CA ASN A 35 -19.93 44.25 3.42
C ASN A 35 -20.04 44.03 1.91
N ASP A 36 -20.23 45.09 1.11
CA ASP A 36 -20.34 44.97 -0.35
C ASP A 36 -19.51 46.02 -1.08
N ASP A 37 -18.34 45.60 -1.54
CA ASP A 37 -17.43 46.37 -2.41
C ASP A 37 -17.54 45.94 -3.88
N GLY A 38 -18.59 45.20 -4.25
CA GLY A 38 -18.80 44.66 -5.59
C GLY A 38 -18.31 43.23 -5.80
N GLY A 39 -18.03 42.50 -4.71
CA GLY A 39 -17.66 41.08 -4.73
C GLY A 39 -16.18 40.82 -4.48
N VAL A 40 -15.89 39.61 -4.01
CA VAL A 40 -14.54 39.15 -3.68
C VAL A 40 -13.64 39.14 -4.91
N ARG A 41 -12.41 39.64 -4.77
CA ARG A 41 -11.38 39.64 -5.84
C ARG A 41 -10.05 39.08 -5.39
N ILE A 42 -9.74 39.25 -4.11
CA ILE A 42 -8.51 38.76 -3.48
C ILE A 42 -8.91 38.01 -2.22
N ILE A 43 -8.35 36.82 -2.05
CA ILE A 43 -8.39 36.08 -0.80
C ILE A 43 -6.97 36.13 -0.22
N GLU A 44 -6.87 36.47 1.06
CA GLU A 44 -5.66 36.31 1.85
C GLU A 44 -5.96 35.31 2.97
N GLY A 45 -4.93 34.65 3.49
CA GLY A 45 -5.14 33.70 4.57
C GLY A 45 -3.86 33.02 5.01
N THR A 46 -4.01 32.17 6.01
CA THR A 46 -2.92 31.42 6.59
C THR A 46 -3.23 29.92 6.59
N LEU A 47 -2.24 29.13 6.20
CA LEU A 47 -2.22 27.68 6.35
C LEU A 47 -1.50 27.31 7.63
N THR A 48 -2.06 26.40 8.41
CA THR A 48 -1.43 25.89 9.63
C THR A 48 -1.02 24.43 9.43
N PHE A 49 0.24 24.12 9.70
CA PHE A 49 0.84 22.79 9.71
C PHE A 49 1.49 22.57 11.08
N THR A 50 0.71 22.12 12.07
CA THR A 50 1.29 21.62 13.32
C THR A 50 1.95 20.25 13.09
N ASN A 51 1.44 19.48 12.13
CA ASN A 51 2.07 18.26 11.67
C ASN A 51 3.25 18.54 10.71
N THR A 52 4.47 18.58 11.24
CA THR A 52 5.67 18.86 10.44
C THR A 52 5.98 17.79 9.38
N LEU A 53 5.48 16.56 9.53
CA LEU A 53 5.67 15.50 8.53
C LEU A 53 4.91 15.82 7.24
N GLN A 54 3.72 16.41 7.32
CA GLN A 54 2.94 16.81 6.14
C GLN A 54 3.76 17.75 5.24
N ARG A 55 4.42 18.74 5.85
CA ARG A 55 5.27 19.70 5.17
C ARG A 55 6.55 19.06 4.61
N PHE A 56 7.09 18.04 5.31
CA PHE A 56 8.26 17.29 4.87
C PHE A 56 7.99 16.43 3.64
N PHE A 57 6.81 15.81 3.54
CA PHE A 57 6.40 14.98 2.41
C PHE A 57 5.80 15.76 1.23
N THR A 58 5.66 17.08 1.37
CA THR A 58 5.17 17.95 0.30
C THR A 58 6.27 18.20 -0.74
N GLU A 59 6.02 17.83 -2.00
CA GLU A 59 6.96 18.10 -3.11
C GLU A 59 6.75 19.48 -3.71
N ILE A 60 5.61 19.69 -4.38
CA ILE A 60 5.22 20.99 -4.95
C ILE A 60 3.98 21.47 -4.21
N PRO A 61 4.10 22.39 -3.24
CA PRO A 61 2.95 22.89 -2.51
C PRO A 61 2.06 23.70 -3.44
N LEU A 62 0.77 23.38 -3.46
CA LEU A 62 -0.26 24.06 -4.21
C LEU A 62 -1.35 24.52 -3.26
N LEU A 63 -1.73 25.77 -3.39
CA LEU A 63 -2.96 26.26 -2.78
C LEU A 63 -3.90 26.63 -3.92
N MET A 64 -5.17 26.28 -3.80
CA MET A 64 -6.11 26.58 -4.87
C MET A 64 -7.50 26.93 -4.36
N LEU A 65 -8.26 27.54 -5.25
CA LEU A 65 -9.70 27.56 -5.20
C LEU A 65 -10.21 26.24 -5.81
N GLU A 66 -10.59 25.30 -4.96
CA GLU A 66 -11.03 23.95 -5.34
C GLU A 66 -12.53 23.95 -5.68
N ASP A 67 -12.88 23.41 -6.85
CA ASP A 67 -14.25 23.21 -7.32
C ASP A 67 -14.98 22.16 -6.47
N GLN A 68 -16.05 22.56 -5.77
CA GLN A 68 -16.82 21.69 -4.87
C GLN A 68 -18.01 21.00 -5.54
N ALA A 69 -18.05 20.90 -6.87
CA ALA A 69 -19.14 20.19 -7.56
C ALA A 69 -19.28 18.73 -7.10
N GLY A 70 -18.16 18.04 -6.82
CA GLY A 70 -18.16 16.69 -6.25
C GLY A 70 -18.89 16.60 -4.91
N PHE A 71 -18.60 17.51 -3.98
CA PHE A 71 -19.32 17.64 -2.71
C PHE A 71 -20.83 17.85 -2.92
N VAL A 72 -21.21 18.81 -3.77
CA VAL A 72 -22.61 19.16 -4.02
C VAL A 72 -23.41 17.98 -4.58
N ASP A 73 -22.81 17.25 -5.53
CA ASP A 73 -23.44 16.10 -6.18
C ASP A 73 -23.39 14.81 -5.34
N ARG A 74 -22.64 14.85 -4.23
CA ARG A 74 -22.25 13.69 -3.43
C ARG A 74 -21.48 12.64 -4.26
N ASP A 75 -20.68 13.11 -5.21
CA ASP A 75 -19.86 12.30 -6.12
C ASP A 75 -18.39 12.36 -5.72
N TRP A 76 -17.97 11.33 -4.99
CA TRP A 76 -16.59 11.15 -4.56
C TRP A 76 -15.65 10.82 -5.72
N SER A 77 -16.15 10.42 -6.89
CA SER A 77 -15.31 10.17 -8.09
C SER A 77 -15.07 11.42 -8.93
N PHE A 78 -15.57 12.58 -8.49
CA PHE A 78 -15.44 13.83 -9.21
C PHE A 78 -13.97 14.20 -9.42
N ASN A 79 -13.63 14.58 -10.65
CA ASN A 79 -12.29 15.00 -11.02
C ASN A 79 -12.34 16.41 -11.64
N PRO A 80 -12.00 17.47 -10.87
CA PRO A 80 -12.03 18.84 -11.36
C PRO A 80 -11.20 19.02 -12.64
N SER A 81 -11.77 19.72 -13.63
CA SER A 81 -11.01 20.06 -14.84
C SER A 81 -9.78 20.93 -14.52
N PRO A 82 -8.65 20.78 -15.23
CA PRO A 82 -7.51 21.68 -15.04
C PRO A 82 -7.86 23.17 -15.19
N GLU A 83 -8.83 23.50 -16.03
CA GLU A 83 -9.28 24.87 -16.24
C GLU A 83 -10.12 25.45 -15.09
N SER A 84 -10.70 24.62 -14.21
CA SER A 84 -11.48 25.08 -13.06
C SER A 84 -10.62 25.40 -11.84
N GLN A 85 -9.35 24.97 -11.83
CA GLN A 85 -8.41 25.21 -10.73
C GLN A 85 -7.79 26.61 -10.83
N GLU A 86 -7.96 27.43 -9.78
CA GLU A 86 -7.30 28.74 -9.66
C GLU A 86 -6.27 28.70 -8.55
N LEU A 87 -4.99 28.92 -8.87
CA LEU A 87 -3.88 28.73 -7.94
C LEU A 87 -3.53 30.00 -7.15
N GLY A 88 -3.19 29.79 -5.89
CA GLY A 88 -2.69 30.78 -4.95
C GLY A 88 -1.18 30.94 -4.99
N GLN A 89 -0.70 31.95 -4.29
CA GLN A 89 0.72 32.22 -4.09
C GLN A 89 1.00 32.29 -2.59
N PHE A 90 1.95 31.49 -2.11
CA PHE A 90 2.49 31.66 -0.77
C PHE A 90 3.27 32.97 -0.70
N THR A 91 2.95 33.80 0.29
CA THR A 91 3.62 35.08 0.55
C THR A 91 4.71 34.94 1.60
N THR A 92 4.70 33.82 2.33
CA THR A 92 5.80 33.36 3.18
C THR A 92 6.46 32.12 2.56
N PRO A 93 7.76 31.86 2.80
CA PRO A 93 8.43 30.69 2.22
C PRO A 93 7.84 29.38 2.75
N PHE A 94 7.21 28.58 1.87
CA PHE A 94 6.59 27.32 2.26
C PHE A 94 7.57 26.31 2.87
N PHE A 95 8.87 26.33 2.57
CA PHE A 95 9.84 25.37 3.15
C PHE A 95 10.66 25.93 4.33
N ASP A 96 10.30 27.10 4.87
CA ASP A 96 10.93 27.63 6.08
C ASP A 96 10.30 27.06 7.35
N ASN A 97 10.95 26.06 7.94
CA ASN A 97 10.49 25.33 9.13
C ASN A 97 10.53 26.15 10.44
N SER A 98 10.68 27.48 10.40
CA SER A 98 10.75 28.33 11.60
C SER A 98 9.39 28.67 12.23
N GLY A 99 8.28 28.25 11.62
CA GLY A 99 6.93 28.44 12.14
C GLY A 99 5.92 27.44 11.59
N GLU A 100 4.81 27.28 12.30
CA GLU A 100 3.69 26.37 11.99
C GLU A 100 2.77 26.92 10.90
N THR A 101 2.98 28.16 10.45
CA THR A 101 2.05 28.85 9.56
C THR A 101 2.68 29.29 8.25
N VAL A 102 1.93 29.21 7.14
CA VAL A 102 2.29 29.72 5.82
C VAL A 102 1.20 30.66 5.30
N ASP A 103 1.51 31.95 5.19
CA ASP A 103 0.60 32.94 4.62
C ASP A 103 0.54 32.84 3.08
N TYR A 104 -0.63 33.14 2.52
CA TYR A 104 -0.90 33.07 1.08
C TYR A 104 -1.80 34.19 0.58
N THR A 105 -1.87 34.31 -0.75
CA THR A 105 -2.86 35.14 -1.45
C THR A 105 -3.37 34.45 -2.72
N LEU A 106 -4.65 34.63 -3.03
CA LEU A 106 -5.37 34.08 -4.18
C LEU A 106 -6.05 35.24 -4.91
N SER A 107 -5.83 35.37 -6.22
CA SER A 107 -6.47 36.38 -7.06
C SER A 107 -7.54 35.74 -7.93
N LEU A 108 -8.79 36.13 -7.74
CA LEU A 108 -9.92 35.49 -8.42
C LEU A 108 -10.09 35.99 -9.87
N PRO A 109 -10.34 35.10 -10.84
CA PRO A 109 -10.65 35.50 -12.21
C PRO A 109 -12.00 36.21 -12.25
N LEU A 110 -12.25 37.06 -13.26
CA LEU A 110 -13.55 37.74 -13.38
C LEU A 110 -14.74 36.77 -13.55
N GLN A 111 -14.49 35.63 -14.19
CA GLN A 111 -15.44 34.55 -14.35
C GLN A 111 -14.67 33.24 -14.19
N PRO A 112 -15.02 32.43 -13.18
CA PRO A 112 -14.40 31.13 -12.98
C PRO A 112 -14.94 30.11 -14.00
N ARG A 113 -14.26 28.97 -14.10
CA ARG A 113 -14.54 27.92 -15.09
C ARG A 113 -14.95 26.58 -14.46
N ALA A 114 -15.29 26.59 -13.18
CA ALA A 114 -15.90 25.44 -12.52
C ALA A 114 -17.26 25.10 -13.11
N GLU A 115 -17.80 23.96 -12.71
CA GLU A 115 -19.14 23.58 -13.12
C GLU A 115 -20.20 24.33 -12.30
N TYR A 116 -21.30 24.72 -12.93
CA TYR A 116 -22.43 25.29 -12.19
C TYR A 116 -23.29 24.19 -11.60
N ARG A 117 -23.85 24.44 -10.41
CA ARG A 117 -24.84 23.59 -9.74
C ARG A 117 -26.01 24.41 -9.26
N ASP A 118 -27.19 23.90 -9.56
CA ASP A 118 -28.46 24.42 -9.08
C ASP A 118 -28.71 23.85 -7.69
N VAL A 119 -28.53 24.69 -6.65
CA VAL A 119 -28.43 24.24 -5.25
C VAL A 119 -29.57 24.71 -4.37
N ASP A 120 -30.54 25.45 -4.92
CA ASP A 120 -31.69 25.93 -4.15
C ASP A 120 -32.84 24.93 -4.07
N GLN A 121 -32.65 23.77 -4.73
CA GLN A 121 -33.56 22.61 -4.73
C GLN A 121 -35.00 22.98 -5.08
N ASP A 122 -35.18 24.04 -5.87
CA ASP A 122 -36.48 24.45 -6.33
C ASP A 122 -36.95 23.57 -7.52
N SER A 123 -38.19 23.76 -7.95
CA SER A 123 -38.75 22.97 -9.08
C SER A 123 -38.41 23.52 -10.46
N ARG A 124 -37.62 24.60 -10.51
CA ARG A 124 -37.13 25.24 -11.73
C ARG A 124 -35.77 24.63 -12.06
N GLN A 125 -35.29 24.99 -13.24
CA GLN A 125 -33.98 24.57 -13.69
C GLN A 125 -33.25 25.84 -14.04
N GLU A 126 -32.23 26.14 -13.26
CA GLU A 126 -31.42 27.34 -13.38
C GLU A 126 -30.01 27.04 -13.83
N THR A 127 -29.24 28.11 -14.06
CA THR A 127 -27.82 27.94 -14.31
C THR A 127 -27.14 27.46 -13.04
N GLY A 128 -27.55 27.99 -11.88
CA GLY A 128 -26.96 27.71 -10.60
C GLY A 128 -25.75 28.58 -10.30
N VAL A 129 -24.97 28.17 -9.30
CA VAL A 129 -23.75 28.83 -8.83
C VAL A 129 -22.54 27.94 -9.03
N GLN A 130 -21.33 28.51 -9.02
CA GLN A 130 -20.09 27.76 -8.84
C GLN A 130 -19.64 27.90 -7.39
N ILE A 131 -19.25 26.80 -6.76
CA ILE A 131 -18.96 26.73 -5.31
C ILE A 131 -17.52 26.27 -5.13
N PHE A 132 -16.81 26.94 -4.23
CA PHE A 132 -15.40 26.72 -4.01
C PHE A 132 -15.02 26.68 -2.54
N ALA A 133 -14.05 25.83 -2.21
CA ALA A 133 -13.28 25.92 -0.97
C ALA A 133 -11.85 26.37 -1.30
N VAL A 134 -11.18 27.03 -0.37
CA VAL A 134 -9.72 27.19 -0.48
C VAL A 134 -9.08 25.94 0.10
N ALA A 135 -8.31 25.21 -0.69
CA ALA A 135 -7.73 23.93 -0.29
C ALA A 135 -6.23 23.86 -0.62
N PHE A 136 -5.48 23.24 0.28
CA PHE A 136 -4.08 22.90 0.06
C PHE A 136 -3.93 21.48 -0.48
N TRP A 137 -3.09 21.37 -1.48
CA TRP A 137 -2.69 20.13 -2.13
C TRP A 137 -1.19 20.18 -2.44
N ASP A 138 -0.65 19.06 -2.89
CA ASP A 138 0.69 19.01 -3.46
C ASP A 138 0.68 18.25 -4.79
N SER A 139 1.36 18.81 -5.79
CA SER A 139 1.58 18.13 -7.07
C SER A 139 2.84 17.28 -6.97
N ARG A 140 2.72 16.00 -7.30
CA ARG A 140 3.84 15.03 -7.26
C ARG A 140 4.35 14.64 -8.64
N ASN A 141 3.56 14.87 -9.68
CA ASN A 141 3.96 14.57 -11.06
C ASN A 141 4.65 15.75 -11.78
N GLY A 142 4.88 16.86 -11.06
CA GLY A 142 5.55 18.03 -11.63
C GLY A 142 4.63 18.97 -12.41
N ASP A 143 3.32 18.69 -12.39
CA ASP A 143 2.31 19.51 -13.05
C ASP A 143 1.99 20.78 -12.26
N THR A 144 1.51 21.79 -12.99
CA THR A 144 1.08 23.07 -12.39
C THR A 144 -0.36 23.02 -11.89
N VAL A 145 -1.04 21.89 -11.97
CA VAL A 145 -2.40 21.65 -11.49
C VAL A 145 -2.39 20.34 -10.72
N VAL A 146 -3.39 20.13 -9.86
CA VAL A 146 -3.60 18.84 -9.20
C VAL A 146 -4.29 17.91 -10.18
N ASP A 147 -3.72 16.74 -10.39
CA ASP A 147 -4.22 15.74 -11.32
C ASP A 147 -4.91 14.56 -10.59
N ARG A 148 -5.43 13.60 -11.37
CA ARG A 148 -6.11 12.41 -10.84
C ARG A 148 -5.27 11.55 -9.90
N TYR A 149 -3.95 11.57 -10.01
CA TYR A 149 -3.04 10.83 -9.13
C TYR A 149 -2.85 11.56 -7.81
N ASP A 150 -2.82 12.88 -7.85
CA ASP A 150 -2.73 13.72 -6.66
C ASP A 150 -4.03 13.65 -5.83
N TRP A 151 -5.21 13.64 -6.48
CA TRP A 151 -6.52 13.50 -5.82
C TRP A 151 -6.72 12.16 -5.11
N GLN A 152 -5.92 11.13 -5.43
CA GLN A 152 -6.12 9.74 -5.00
C GLN A 152 -7.55 9.22 -5.27
N GLY A 153 -8.21 9.78 -6.29
CA GLY A 153 -9.58 9.42 -6.68
C GLY A 153 -10.70 10.30 -6.11
N TYR A 154 -10.42 11.34 -5.31
CA TYR A 154 -11.42 12.14 -4.58
C TYR A 154 -11.29 13.66 -4.76
N GLY A 155 -11.70 14.20 -5.91
CA GLY A 155 -11.64 15.64 -6.17
C GLY A 155 -12.87 16.40 -5.66
N GLY A 156 -12.68 17.66 -5.22
CA GLY A 156 -13.80 18.55 -4.86
C GLY A 156 -14.47 18.23 -3.53
N TRP A 157 -13.76 17.53 -2.65
CA TRP A 157 -14.22 17.13 -1.31
C TRP A 157 -13.03 17.05 -0.32
N THR A 158 -12.17 18.07 -0.31
CA THR A 158 -11.00 18.08 0.57
C THR A 158 -11.40 18.10 2.05
N THR A 159 -10.88 17.16 2.84
CA THR A 159 -11.19 17.03 4.28
C THR A 159 -10.11 17.55 5.22
N SER A 160 -8.97 18.02 4.69
CA SER A 160 -7.83 18.52 5.48
C SER A 160 -7.15 19.71 4.82
N TYR A 161 -6.68 20.67 5.62
CA TYR A 161 -6.02 21.90 5.13
C TYR A 161 -6.89 22.65 4.10
N ALA A 162 -8.21 22.68 4.36
CA ALA A 162 -9.20 23.37 3.55
C ALA A 162 -9.91 24.46 4.38
N SER A 163 -10.56 25.41 3.71
CA SER A 163 -11.35 26.46 4.36
C SER A 163 -12.66 25.94 4.95
N THR A 164 -13.03 24.70 4.66
CA THR A 164 -14.22 24.01 5.19
C THR A 164 -13.82 23.10 6.36
N ARG A 165 -14.75 22.93 7.30
CA ARG A 165 -14.64 21.92 8.36
C ARG A 165 -15.63 20.81 8.06
N VAL A 166 -15.15 19.57 8.09
CA VAL A 166 -15.96 18.39 7.76
C VAL A 166 -16.13 17.50 8.98
N SER A 167 -17.21 16.72 8.99
CA SER A 167 -17.42 15.67 9.98
C SER A 167 -16.53 14.45 9.69
N PHE A 168 -15.91 13.89 10.72
CA PHE A 168 -15.27 12.58 10.66
C PHE A 168 -16.15 11.47 11.25
N ASN A 169 -17.35 11.79 11.73
CA ASN A 169 -18.32 10.80 12.17
C ASN A 169 -18.73 9.92 10.97
N PRO A 170 -18.68 8.58 11.07
CA PRO A 170 -19.09 7.67 10.01
C PRO A 170 -20.45 7.95 9.36
N GLU A 171 -21.44 8.43 10.12
CA GLU A 171 -22.80 8.67 9.61
C GLU A 171 -22.88 9.92 8.72
N THR A 172 -21.97 10.87 8.90
CA THR A 172 -21.93 12.16 8.18
C THR A 172 -20.55 12.44 7.61
N TYR A 173 -19.74 11.41 7.37
CA TYR A 173 -18.32 11.56 7.02
C TYR A 173 -18.15 12.45 5.78
N GLY A 174 -17.29 13.46 5.89
CA GLY A 174 -17.03 14.45 4.84
C GLY A 174 -18.05 15.58 4.77
N GLU A 175 -19.24 15.47 5.36
CA GLU A 175 -20.25 16.53 5.30
C GLU A 175 -19.77 17.79 6.03
N TYR A 176 -20.09 18.97 5.49
CA TYR A 176 -19.69 20.24 6.06
C TYR A 176 -20.37 20.48 7.41
N ILE A 177 -19.57 20.82 8.42
CA ILE A 177 -20.03 21.21 9.76
C ILE A 177 -19.69 22.67 10.09
N GLY A 178 -19.09 23.38 9.13
CA GLY A 178 -18.72 24.79 9.25
C GLY A 178 -17.58 25.18 8.30
N GLY A 179 -16.97 26.33 8.59
CA GLY A 179 -15.91 26.94 7.78
C GLY A 179 -16.47 27.90 6.73
N GLN A 180 -15.67 28.18 5.71
CA GLN A 180 -15.92 29.22 4.73
C GLN A 180 -15.80 28.67 3.31
N ILE A 181 -16.70 29.13 2.43
CA ILE A 181 -16.71 28.82 1.00
C ILE A 181 -16.88 30.09 0.19
N VAL A 182 -16.42 30.07 -1.06
CA VAL A 182 -16.57 31.17 -2.01
C VAL A 182 -17.55 30.74 -3.09
N VAL A 183 -18.55 31.57 -3.35
CA VAL A 183 -19.61 31.26 -4.31
C VAL A 183 -19.62 32.30 -5.41
N TYR A 184 -19.65 31.85 -6.67
CA TYR A 184 -19.82 32.71 -7.84
C TYR A 184 -21.23 32.55 -8.42
N ALA A 185 -22.01 33.63 -8.42
CA ALA A 185 -23.29 33.70 -9.10
C ALA A 185 -23.15 34.43 -10.46
N PRO A 186 -23.62 33.85 -11.58
CA PRO A 186 -23.54 34.48 -12.91
C PRO A 186 -24.46 35.70 -13.06
N ASP A 187 -25.55 35.74 -12.28
CA ASP A 187 -26.53 36.82 -12.19
C ASP A 187 -27.10 36.92 -10.76
N ASP A 188 -28.09 37.78 -10.54
CA ASP A 188 -28.74 38.01 -9.24
C ASP A 188 -30.02 37.19 -9.01
N GLU A 189 -30.26 36.18 -9.86
CA GLU A 189 -31.45 35.32 -9.79
C GLU A 189 -31.18 33.97 -9.09
N GLN A 190 -29.92 33.64 -8.80
CA GLN A 190 -29.55 32.33 -8.26
C GLN A 190 -29.81 32.21 -6.75
N GLY A 191 -30.45 31.12 -6.35
CA GLY A 191 -30.63 30.74 -4.95
C GLY A 191 -29.41 30.05 -4.35
N PHE A 192 -29.24 30.20 -3.04
CA PHE A 192 -28.18 29.56 -2.26
C PHE A 192 -28.64 29.33 -0.80
N PRO A 193 -28.19 28.24 -0.14
CA PRO A 193 -28.44 28.02 1.29
C PRO A 193 -27.96 29.16 2.19
N SER A 194 -28.77 29.53 3.18
CA SER A 194 -28.48 30.57 4.19
C SER A 194 -28.28 30.00 5.59
N GLY A 195 -28.21 28.69 5.70
CA GLY A 195 -28.05 27.93 6.93
C GLY A 195 -28.17 26.45 6.60
N PHE A 196 -27.82 25.61 7.56
CA PHE A 196 -28.12 24.18 7.49
C PHE A 196 -29.62 23.95 7.71
N GLY A 197 -30.18 22.96 7.01
CA GLY A 197 -31.53 22.45 7.24
C GLY A 197 -31.72 21.78 8.61
N ASP A 198 -32.91 21.20 8.81
CA ASP A 198 -33.23 20.42 10.01
C ASP A 198 -32.40 19.12 10.08
N ASP A 199 -31.94 18.60 8.94
CA ASP A 199 -31.09 17.41 8.87
C ASP A 199 -29.60 17.68 9.16
N GLY A 200 -29.20 18.96 9.22
CA GLY A 200 -27.83 19.37 9.48
C GLY A 200 -26.86 19.12 8.32
N LEU A 201 -27.38 18.79 7.13
CA LEU A 201 -26.60 18.62 5.91
C LEU A 201 -26.76 19.86 5.03
N LEU A 202 -25.83 20.04 4.09
CA LEU A 202 -25.89 21.13 3.13
C LEU A 202 -26.28 20.61 1.74
N PHE A 203 -26.88 21.50 0.96
CA PHE A 203 -27.43 21.24 -0.38
C PHE A 203 -28.53 20.18 -0.36
N THR A 204 -29.34 20.18 0.69
CA THR A 204 -30.51 19.31 0.88
C THR A 204 -31.82 20.10 0.78
N PRO A 205 -32.96 19.45 0.47
CA PRO A 205 -34.21 20.16 0.20
C PRO A 205 -34.81 20.98 1.34
N ASP A 206 -34.32 20.81 2.58
CA ASP A 206 -34.77 21.53 3.76
C ASP A 206 -33.92 22.77 4.11
N ASP A 207 -32.84 23.02 3.37
CA ASP A 207 -32.00 24.21 3.55
C ASP A 207 -32.80 25.51 3.33
N PRO A 208 -32.66 26.51 4.22
CA PRO A 208 -33.27 27.83 4.02
C PRO A 208 -32.56 28.58 2.88
N ILE A 209 -33.29 29.01 1.85
CA ILE A 209 -32.72 29.65 0.65
C ILE A 209 -32.80 31.18 0.67
N VAL A 210 -31.73 31.83 0.20
CA VAL A 210 -31.63 33.27 -0.16
C VAL A 210 -31.17 33.43 -1.61
N THR A 211 -31.36 34.60 -2.22
CA THR A 211 -30.70 34.92 -3.51
C THR A 211 -29.40 35.69 -3.32
N LEU A 212 -28.39 35.36 -4.14
CA LEU A 212 -27.08 36.01 -4.12
C LEU A 212 -26.97 37.08 -5.22
N PRO A 213 -26.26 38.21 -4.97
CA PRO A 213 -25.91 39.14 -6.04
C PRO A 213 -24.88 38.54 -7.01
N ALA A 214 -24.94 38.93 -8.29
CA ALA A 214 -23.99 38.52 -9.31
C ALA A 214 -22.51 38.76 -8.90
N GLY A 215 -21.63 37.80 -9.19
CA GLY A 215 -20.21 37.80 -8.83
C GLY A 215 -19.89 36.98 -7.59
N TYR A 216 -18.68 37.14 -7.05
CA TYR A 216 -18.21 36.37 -5.90
C TYR A 216 -18.76 36.88 -4.58
N THR A 217 -19.18 35.94 -3.74
CA THR A 217 -19.59 36.15 -2.36
C THR A 217 -18.86 35.13 -1.49
N LEU A 218 -18.23 35.58 -0.40
CA LEU A 218 -17.76 34.70 0.67
C LEU A 218 -18.95 34.33 1.55
N VAL A 219 -19.12 33.04 1.84
CA VAL A 219 -20.11 32.52 2.75
C VAL A 219 -19.40 31.89 3.95
N ASP A 220 -19.76 32.37 5.14
CA ASP A 220 -19.27 31.81 6.40
C ASP A 220 -20.38 30.99 7.06
N MET A 221 -20.08 29.71 7.31
CA MET A 221 -20.99 28.69 7.79
C MET A 221 -20.85 28.43 9.30
N ASP A 222 -20.07 29.22 10.03
CA ASP A 222 -19.83 29.02 11.48
C ASP A 222 -20.93 29.63 12.37
N THR A 223 -22.03 30.07 11.78
CA THR A 223 -23.16 30.69 12.44
C THR A 223 -24.47 29.99 12.07
N GLU A 224 -25.48 30.06 12.95
CA GLU A 224 -26.80 29.42 12.72
C GLU A 224 -27.48 29.90 11.42
N THR A 225 -27.27 31.17 11.07
CA THR A 225 -27.62 31.73 9.76
C THR A 225 -26.35 32.23 9.12
N PHE A 226 -25.99 31.68 7.97
CA PHE A 226 -24.75 32.00 7.27
C PHE A 226 -24.62 33.50 7.03
N THR A 227 -23.38 33.99 7.12
CA THR A 227 -23.07 35.39 6.81
C THR A 227 -22.45 35.50 5.43
N PHE A 228 -22.79 36.59 4.73
CA PHE A 228 -22.39 36.81 3.34
C PHE A 228 -21.54 38.08 3.23
N ASP A 229 -20.32 37.96 2.71
CA ASP A 229 -19.38 39.07 2.54
C ASP A 229 -18.94 39.22 1.08
N ARG A 230 -18.94 40.46 0.60
CA ARG A 230 -18.57 40.87 -0.77
C ARG A 230 -17.53 41.99 -0.77
N SER A 231 -16.73 42.08 0.28
CA SER A 231 -15.53 42.91 0.37
C SER A 231 -14.56 42.55 -0.74
N GLN A 232 -13.83 43.53 -1.25
CA GLN A 232 -12.90 43.29 -2.36
C GLN A 232 -11.77 42.31 -1.98
N THR A 233 -11.35 42.37 -0.72
CA THR A 233 -10.37 41.45 -0.11
C THR A 233 -11.02 40.82 1.12
N VAL A 234 -10.91 39.50 1.24
CA VAL A 234 -11.41 38.74 2.40
C VAL A 234 -10.29 37.88 2.98
N ILE A 235 -10.44 37.50 4.25
CA ILE A 235 -9.55 36.55 4.93
C ILE A 235 -10.23 35.20 4.98
N VAL A 236 -9.56 34.17 4.48
CA VAL A 236 -10.01 32.78 4.53
C VAL A 236 -8.86 31.94 5.05
N ASP A 237 -8.95 31.41 6.25
CA ASP A 237 -7.91 30.52 6.79
C ASP A 237 -8.27 29.06 6.49
N THR A 238 -7.26 28.19 6.44
CA THR A 238 -7.49 26.75 6.27
C THR A 238 -7.41 26.02 7.61
N TYR A 239 -8.16 24.93 7.75
CA TYR A 239 -8.24 24.12 8.95
C TYR A 239 -7.40 22.84 8.84
N GLU A 240 -6.48 22.64 9.79
CA GLU A 240 -5.87 21.33 10.04
C GLU A 240 -6.84 20.52 10.92
N PRO A 241 -7.29 19.34 10.49
CA PRO A 241 -8.22 18.53 11.27
C PRO A 241 -7.52 17.98 12.53
N GLU A 242 -8.27 17.88 13.63
CA GLU A 242 -7.74 17.45 14.95
C GLU A 242 -7.07 16.06 14.88
N SER A 243 -7.58 15.17 14.04
CA SER A 243 -7.01 13.84 13.79
C SER A 243 -5.60 13.84 13.17
N LEU A 244 -5.16 14.97 12.61
CA LEU A 244 -3.81 15.15 12.06
C LEU A 244 -2.86 15.88 13.00
N VAL A 245 -3.36 16.44 14.10
CA VAL A 245 -2.55 17.12 15.11
C VAL A 245 -1.83 16.06 15.95
N PRO A 246 -0.47 16.01 15.92
CA PRO A 246 0.27 15.03 16.71
C PRO A 246 0.07 15.26 18.21
N VAL A 247 -0.03 14.18 18.98
CA VAL A 247 0.04 14.26 20.45
C VAL A 247 1.47 14.61 20.89
N ASP A 248 1.60 15.41 21.95
CA ASP A 248 2.89 15.81 22.52
C ASP A 248 2.92 15.51 24.02
N PHE A 249 3.85 14.63 24.43
CA PHE A 249 4.07 14.22 25.81
C PHE A 249 5.40 14.73 26.37
N SER A 250 6.09 15.63 25.66
CA SER A 250 7.45 16.07 26.00
C SER A 250 7.54 16.90 27.29
N ASP A 251 6.46 17.57 27.66
CA ASP A 251 6.35 18.38 28.89
C ASP A 251 5.95 17.56 30.14
N LEU A 252 5.66 16.25 29.99
CA LEU A 252 5.30 15.36 31.09
C LEU A 252 6.55 14.82 31.83
N SER A 253 6.36 14.29 33.04
CA SER A 253 7.40 13.49 33.70
C SER A 253 7.64 12.16 32.97
N TYR A 254 8.73 11.44 33.24
CA TYR A 254 9.04 10.18 32.54
C TYR A 254 7.94 9.13 32.74
N THR A 255 7.43 9.02 33.96
CA THR A 255 6.38 8.05 34.28
C THR A 255 5.04 8.47 33.67
N GLU A 256 4.67 9.74 33.73
CA GLU A 256 3.44 10.25 33.11
C GLU A 256 3.48 10.14 31.58
N ALA A 257 4.60 10.48 30.94
CA ALA A 257 4.78 10.35 29.50
C ALA A 257 4.68 8.89 29.05
N PHE A 258 5.29 7.96 29.80
CA PHE A 258 5.21 6.54 29.48
C PHE A 258 3.80 5.97 29.64
N MET A 259 3.09 6.29 30.72
CA MET A 259 1.69 5.85 30.90
C MET A 259 0.80 6.41 29.78
N ALA A 260 0.97 7.69 29.42
CA ALA A 260 0.24 8.29 28.29
C ALA A 260 0.56 7.61 26.95
N LEU A 261 1.82 7.21 26.73
CA LEU A 261 2.23 6.47 25.54
C LEU A 261 1.63 5.05 25.52
N VAL A 262 1.57 4.36 26.65
CA VAL A 262 0.92 3.04 26.74
C VAL A 262 -0.59 3.18 26.50
N ASP A 263 -1.25 4.19 27.06
CA ASP A 263 -2.66 4.48 26.80
C ASP A 263 -2.91 4.79 25.31
N TYR A 264 -2.05 5.60 24.69
CA TYR A 264 -2.07 5.82 23.25
C TYR A 264 -1.91 4.51 22.47
N GLY A 265 -1.00 3.63 22.90
CA GLY A 265 -0.82 2.31 22.30
C GLY A 265 -2.07 1.44 22.39
N ARG A 266 -2.73 1.42 23.56
CA ARG A 266 -3.98 0.66 23.78
C ARG A 266 -5.11 1.10 22.86
N GLU A 267 -5.23 2.41 22.66
CA GLU A 267 -6.36 3.01 21.96
C GLU A 267 -6.08 3.12 20.44
N GLN A 268 -4.90 3.60 20.07
CA GLN A 268 -4.62 4.11 18.73
C GLN A 268 -3.56 3.34 17.94
N TYR A 269 -2.84 2.37 18.53
CA TYR A 269 -1.91 1.55 17.74
C TYR A 269 -2.67 0.53 16.87
N ALA A 270 -2.48 0.64 15.54
CA ALA A 270 -3.31 -0.06 14.55
C ALA A 270 -3.19 -1.60 14.55
N TYR A 271 -2.12 -2.14 15.15
CA TYR A 271 -1.79 -3.55 15.07
C TYR A 271 -1.77 -4.26 16.43
N THR A 272 -2.40 -3.69 17.46
CA THR A 272 -2.51 -4.31 18.79
C THR A 272 -3.01 -5.75 18.72
N GLU A 273 -4.14 -6.00 18.05
CA GLU A 273 -4.69 -7.35 17.92
C GLU A 273 -3.90 -8.24 16.97
N LEU A 274 -3.41 -7.68 15.86
CA LEU A 274 -2.64 -8.44 14.85
C LEU A 274 -1.33 -8.99 15.46
N LYS A 275 -0.72 -8.23 16.36
CA LYS A 275 0.58 -8.56 16.96
C LYS A 275 0.46 -9.15 18.38
N ASP A 276 -0.75 -9.34 18.88
CA ASP A 276 -1.05 -9.87 20.23
C ASP A 276 -0.31 -9.08 21.33
N ILE A 277 -0.40 -7.74 21.28
CA ILE A 277 0.29 -6.86 22.23
C ILE A 277 -0.47 -6.82 23.56
N ASP A 278 0.21 -7.22 24.63
CA ASP A 278 -0.25 -7.05 26.00
C ASP A 278 0.33 -5.76 26.60
N TRP A 279 -0.39 -4.65 26.38
CA TRP A 279 0.01 -3.33 26.87
C TRP A 279 0.11 -3.26 28.40
N ASP A 280 -0.70 -4.01 29.13
CA ASP A 280 -0.66 -4.05 30.59
C ASP A 280 0.61 -4.74 31.08
N ALA A 281 1.01 -5.84 30.43
CA ALA A 281 2.26 -6.52 30.76
C ALA A 281 3.49 -5.66 30.43
N LEU A 282 3.46 -4.90 29.32
CA LEU A 282 4.52 -3.95 28.99
C LEU A 282 4.60 -2.82 30.02
N GLU A 283 3.47 -2.27 30.45
CA GLU A 283 3.45 -1.26 31.52
C GLU A 283 4.04 -1.82 32.82
N GLU A 284 3.64 -3.03 33.24
CA GLU A 284 4.15 -3.69 34.45
C GLU A 284 5.66 -3.96 34.38
N GLU A 285 6.19 -4.29 33.19
CA GLU A 285 7.63 -4.54 32.98
C GLU A 285 8.46 -3.24 33.05
N PHE A 286 8.00 -2.16 32.40
CA PHE A 286 8.83 -0.97 32.16
C PHE A 286 8.60 0.19 33.12
N LEU A 287 7.40 0.36 33.67
CA LEU A 287 7.09 1.46 34.60
C LEU A 287 8.06 1.52 35.80
N PRO A 288 8.44 0.40 36.46
CA PRO A 288 9.38 0.45 37.57
C PRO A 288 10.78 0.97 37.18
N ARG A 289 11.25 0.64 35.96
CA ARG A 289 12.54 1.10 35.43
C ARG A 289 12.53 2.61 35.20
N LEU A 290 11.40 3.12 34.69
CA LEU A 290 11.21 4.54 34.40
C LEU A 290 11.01 5.35 35.68
N GLN A 291 10.32 4.81 36.69
CA GLN A 291 10.24 5.43 38.01
C GLN A 291 11.62 5.55 38.67
N GLU A 292 12.46 4.51 38.60
CA GLU A 292 13.83 4.57 39.12
C GLU A 292 14.66 5.63 38.38
N ALA A 293 14.59 5.68 37.05
CA ALA A 293 15.26 6.70 36.24
C ALA A 293 14.78 8.13 36.58
N GLU A 294 13.49 8.30 36.84
CA GLU A 294 12.90 9.59 37.24
C GLU A 294 13.35 10.01 38.66
N ASP A 295 13.28 9.10 39.63
CA ASP A 295 13.67 9.35 41.02
C ASP A 295 15.15 9.72 41.14
N ASP A 296 16.01 9.14 40.29
CA ASP A 296 17.45 9.37 40.27
C ASP A 296 17.89 10.49 39.29
N GLU A 297 16.95 11.11 38.55
CA GLU A 297 17.23 12.08 37.47
C GLU A 297 18.21 11.51 36.41
N ASP A 298 18.12 10.21 36.10
CA ASP A 298 19.01 9.49 35.19
C ASP A 298 18.42 9.43 33.76
N VAL A 299 18.89 10.35 32.92
CA VAL A 299 18.53 10.44 31.50
C VAL A 299 18.92 9.18 30.71
N GLU A 300 20.07 8.58 30.99
CA GLU A 300 20.54 7.40 30.25
C GLU A 300 19.66 6.18 30.57
N ALA A 301 19.32 5.98 31.84
CA ALA A 301 18.41 4.92 32.26
C ALA A 301 17.01 5.07 31.64
N TYR A 302 16.48 6.29 31.57
CA TYR A 302 15.22 6.59 30.89
C TYR A 302 15.26 6.20 29.41
N LEU A 303 16.24 6.71 28.67
CA LEU A 303 16.36 6.47 27.23
C LEU A 303 16.59 4.99 26.91
N VAL A 304 17.36 4.24 27.73
CA VAL A 304 17.54 2.79 27.56
C VAL A 304 16.24 2.03 27.84
N ALA A 305 15.48 2.40 28.87
CA ALA A 305 14.20 1.77 29.17
C ALA A 305 13.18 1.99 28.03
N MET A 306 13.11 3.20 27.48
CA MET A 306 12.23 3.51 26.34
C MET A 306 12.65 2.81 25.05
N TYR A 307 13.96 2.72 24.79
CA TYR A 307 14.47 1.94 23.66
C TYR A 307 14.11 0.45 23.79
N ASP A 308 14.36 -0.15 24.95
CA ASP A 308 14.01 -1.55 25.20
C ASP A 308 12.49 -1.80 25.08
N PHE A 309 11.67 -0.84 25.52
CA PHE A 309 10.21 -0.89 25.36
C PHE A 309 9.81 -0.91 23.88
N ALA A 310 10.38 -0.02 23.06
CA ALA A 310 10.15 -0.04 21.60
C ALA A 310 10.52 -1.38 20.96
N GLN A 311 11.61 -2.00 21.40
CA GLN A 311 12.05 -3.33 20.91
C GLN A 311 11.08 -4.47 21.28
N ARG A 312 10.15 -4.26 22.23
CA ARG A 312 9.12 -5.27 22.59
C ARG A 312 7.91 -5.26 21.68
N ILE A 313 7.73 -4.23 20.87
CA ILE A 313 6.59 -4.13 19.93
C ILE A 313 7.07 -4.66 18.57
N PRO A 314 6.64 -5.85 18.10
CA PRO A 314 7.14 -6.52 16.90
C PRO A 314 6.58 -5.88 15.60
N ASP A 315 6.98 -4.64 15.35
CA ASP A 315 6.58 -3.85 14.19
C ASP A 315 7.73 -2.95 13.76
N GLY A 316 8.16 -3.10 12.51
CA GLY A 316 9.29 -2.39 11.95
C GLY A 316 9.05 -0.89 11.68
N HIS A 317 7.83 -0.38 11.84
CA HIS A 317 7.57 1.06 11.87
C HIS A 317 7.77 1.68 13.26
N VAL A 318 7.82 0.86 14.30
CA VAL A 318 8.04 1.36 15.65
C VAL A 318 9.50 1.79 15.78
N SER A 319 9.70 3.05 16.15
CA SER A 319 11.04 3.61 16.28
C SER A 319 11.12 4.47 17.53
N PHE A 320 12.28 4.45 18.19
CA PHE A 320 12.61 5.36 19.28
C PHE A 320 13.87 6.13 18.91
N LEU A 321 13.72 7.45 18.76
CA LEU A 321 14.78 8.36 18.33
C LEU A 321 15.07 9.37 19.43
N THR A 322 16.32 9.82 19.54
CA THR A 322 16.68 10.87 20.50
C THR A 322 17.82 11.73 19.96
N SER A 323 17.71 13.04 20.20
CA SER A 323 18.78 14.00 19.92
C SER A 323 19.85 14.04 21.03
N ALA A 324 19.53 13.50 22.21
CA ALA A 324 20.30 13.69 23.43
C ALA A 324 21.43 12.66 23.65
N SER A 325 21.47 11.50 22.98
CA SER A 325 22.59 10.58 23.21
C SER A 325 22.86 9.51 22.16
N THR A 326 24.10 9.06 22.24
CA THR A 326 24.79 7.98 21.54
C THR A 326 24.32 6.58 21.94
N ILE A 327 23.20 6.38 22.65
CA ILE A 327 22.79 5.05 23.18
C ILE A 327 22.81 3.96 22.12
N LEU A 328 22.25 4.20 20.93
CA LEU A 328 22.34 3.25 19.81
C LEU A 328 23.78 2.99 19.41
N ASN A 329 24.57 4.06 19.26
CA ASN A 329 26.00 3.93 18.94
C ASN A 329 26.77 3.22 20.06
N ASP A 330 26.49 3.44 21.33
CA ASP A 330 27.20 2.85 22.46
C ASP A 330 26.81 1.40 22.68
N LEU A 331 25.52 1.05 22.54
CA LEU A 331 25.04 -0.34 22.54
C LEU A 331 25.57 -1.10 21.32
N GLU A 332 25.55 -0.51 20.13
CA GLU A 332 26.15 -1.11 18.93
C GLU A 332 27.67 -1.31 19.10
N GLN A 333 28.37 -0.28 19.59
CA GLN A 333 29.81 -0.35 19.80
C GLN A 333 30.18 -1.37 20.88
N GLN A 334 29.33 -1.58 21.88
CA GLN A 334 29.55 -2.57 22.92
C GLN A 334 29.25 -4.00 22.44
N GLN A 335 28.17 -4.23 21.69
CA GLN A 335 27.71 -5.61 21.40
C GLN A 335 28.20 -6.16 20.07
N ILE A 336 28.34 -5.32 19.05
CA ILE A 336 28.52 -5.78 17.66
C ILE A 336 29.71 -5.12 16.92
N ALA A 337 30.52 -4.32 17.61
CA ALA A 337 31.68 -3.65 16.99
C ALA A 337 32.71 -4.62 16.43
N GLY A 338 32.93 -5.75 17.09
CA GLY A 338 33.89 -6.77 16.69
C GLY A 338 33.32 -7.79 15.71
N GLY A 339 34.09 -8.14 14.69
CA GLY A 339 33.80 -9.23 13.76
C GLY A 339 34.84 -10.34 13.83
N LEU A 340 34.41 -11.57 13.53
CA LEU A 340 35.29 -12.74 13.49
C LEU A 340 36.08 -12.88 12.19
N GLY A 341 35.89 -11.96 11.22
CA GLY A 341 36.52 -12.01 9.91
C GLY A 341 35.86 -12.97 8.92
N PHE A 342 34.58 -13.33 9.14
CA PHE A 342 33.77 -14.09 8.19
C PHE A 342 32.29 -13.74 8.34
N ALA A 343 31.52 -14.00 7.28
CA ALA A 343 30.07 -13.90 7.30
C ALA A 343 29.44 -15.24 6.90
N VAL A 344 28.17 -15.42 7.28
CA VAL A 344 27.43 -16.66 7.03
C VAL A 344 26.12 -16.40 6.32
N ARG A 345 25.58 -17.45 5.70
CA ARG A 345 24.26 -17.48 5.09
C ARG A 345 23.57 -18.80 5.42
N GLU A 346 22.26 -18.71 5.65
CA GLU A 346 21.40 -19.87 5.81
C GLU A 346 20.95 -20.38 4.44
N LEU A 347 21.10 -21.69 4.23
CA LEU A 347 20.60 -22.39 3.05
C LEU A 347 19.15 -22.81 3.25
N ALA A 348 18.48 -23.16 2.14
CA ALA A 348 17.11 -23.69 2.15
C ALA A 348 16.97 -25.02 2.92
N ASP A 349 18.07 -25.77 3.10
CA ASP A 349 18.10 -27.00 3.92
C ASP A 349 18.40 -26.74 5.41
N GLY A 350 18.55 -25.46 5.80
CA GLY A 350 18.82 -25.03 7.18
C GLY A 350 20.30 -25.05 7.59
N ARG A 351 21.23 -25.47 6.72
CA ARG A 351 22.66 -25.36 7.00
C ARG A 351 23.13 -23.91 6.96
N ILE A 352 24.13 -23.60 7.78
CA ILE A 352 24.72 -22.26 7.89
C ILE A 352 26.13 -22.31 7.31
N LEU A 353 26.31 -21.74 6.11
CA LEU A 353 27.59 -21.77 5.41
C LEU A 353 28.29 -20.41 5.44
N VAL A 354 29.62 -20.44 5.48
CA VAL A 354 30.47 -19.26 5.31
C VAL A 354 30.38 -18.79 3.86
N ASN A 355 29.93 -17.55 3.64
CA ASN A 355 29.80 -16.94 2.31
C ASN A 355 30.74 -15.74 2.11
N TYR A 356 31.54 -15.38 3.12
CA TYR A 356 32.57 -14.37 3.04
C TYR A 356 33.68 -14.66 4.04
N VAL A 357 34.93 -14.45 3.65
CA VAL A 357 36.10 -14.53 4.54
C VAL A 357 36.97 -13.30 4.31
N LEU A 358 37.28 -12.57 5.38
CA LEU A 358 38.16 -11.41 5.35
C LEU A 358 39.60 -11.85 5.12
N GLU A 359 40.25 -11.29 4.10
CA GLU A 359 41.67 -11.53 3.83
C GLU A 359 42.54 -11.00 4.99
N GLY A 360 43.42 -11.85 5.53
CA GLY A 360 44.25 -11.56 6.71
C GLY A 360 43.46 -11.50 8.03
N GLY A 361 42.18 -11.86 8.04
CA GLY A 361 41.33 -11.85 9.23
C GLY A 361 41.46 -13.10 10.11
N PRO A 362 40.91 -13.06 11.35
CA PRO A 362 41.02 -14.17 12.31
C PRO A 362 40.51 -15.51 11.77
N ALA A 363 39.38 -15.51 11.06
CA ALA A 363 38.81 -16.70 10.45
C ALA A 363 39.75 -17.36 9.42
N GLN A 364 40.33 -16.55 8.52
CA GLN A 364 41.25 -17.05 7.51
C GLN A 364 42.53 -17.63 8.15
N GLU A 365 43.10 -16.93 9.15
CA GLU A 365 44.29 -17.40 9.87
C GLU A 365 44.04 -18.71 10.64
N ALA A 366 42.82 -18.91 11.13
CA ALA A 366 42.38 -20.17 11.76
C ALA A 366 42.06 -21.30 10.75
N GLY A 367 42.06 -20.98 9.46
CA GLY A 367 41.82 -21.91 8.36
C GLY A 367 40.35 -22.21 8.10
N ILE A 368 39.44 -21.27 8.40
CA ILE A 368 38.06 -21.31 7.91
C ILE A 368 38.08 -20.93 6.43
N GLU A 369 37.40 -21.73 5.62
CA GLU A 369 37.32 -21.54 4.16
C GLU A 369 35.93 -21.07 3.74
N LEU A 370 35.84 -20.45 2.56
CA LEU A 370 34.57 -20.16 1.92
C LEU A 370 33.80 -21.48 1.70
N GLY A 371 32.50 -21.50 1.98
CA GLY A 371 31.66 -22.70 1.93
C GLY A 371 31.74 -23.59 3.17
N ALA A 372 32.53 -23.24 4.19
CA ALA A 372 32.57 -24.01 5.42
C ALA A 372 31.22 -24.01 6.15
N GLU A 373 30.77 -25.18 6.62
CA GLU A 373 29.55 -25.31 7.42
C GLU A 373 29.85 -24.97 8.88
N VAL A 374 29.23 -23.92 9.41
CA VAL A 374 29.33 -23.54 10.82
C VAL A 374 28.25 -24.29 11.59
N THR A 375 28.66 -25.04 12.60
CA THR A 375 27.78 -25.95 13.35
C THR A 375 27.65 -25.60 14.83
N ALA A 376 28.51 -24.73 15.36
CA ALA A 376 28.37 -24.17 16.70
C ALA A 376 29.20 -22.90 16.90
N ILE A 377 28.71 -22.00 17.75
CA ILE A 377 29.42 -20.83 18.26
C ILE A 377 29.30 -20.82 19.79
N ASN A 378 30.42 -20.65 20.50
CA ASN A 378 30.50 -20.68 21.97
C ASN A 378 29.83 -21.91 22.61
N ASP A 379 30.08 -23.08 22.02
CA ASP A 379 29.52 -24.38 22.42
C ASP A 379 27.99 -24.52 22.29
N LEU A 380 27.27 -23.49 21.83
CA LEU A 380 25.86 -23.57 21.44
C LEU A 380 25.75 -24.12 20.02
N ASP A 381 24.74 -24.95 19.76
CA ASP A 381 24.39 -25.30 18.38
C ASP A 381 24.16 -24.03 17.55
N ILE A 382 24.53 -24.02 16.28
CA ILE A 382 24.46 -22.80 15.47
C ILE A 382 23.04 -22.21 15.42
N GLN A 383 22.00 -23.04 15.44
CA GLN A 383 20.61 -22.57 15.42
C GLN A 383 20.23 -21.87 16.74
N GLU A 384 20.70 -22.39 17.86
CA GLU A 384 20.54 -21.77 19.19
C GLU A 384 21.35 -20.48 19.29
N ALA A 385 22.58 -20.47 18.76
CA ALA A 385 23.44 -19.30 18.74
C ALA A 385 22.83 -18.14 17.94
N ILE A 386 22.24 -18.43 16.77
CA ILE A 386 21.53 -17.41 15.98
C ILE A 386 20.32 -16.88 16.75
N THR A 387 19.54 -17.74 17.40
CA THR A 387 18.37 -17.32 18.19
C THR A 387 18.76 -16.42 19.38
N ALA A 388 19.94 -16.66 19.96
CA ALA A 388 20.49 -15.88 21.07
C ALA A 388 21.29 -14.64 20.64
N ALA A 389 21.51 -14.42 19.34
CA ALA A 389 22.25 -13.27 18.85
C ALA A 389 21.49 -11.96 19.14
N TYR A 390 22.25 -10.89 19.37
CA TYR A 390 21.71 -9.54 19.48
C TYR A 390 21.71 -8.87 18.11
N SER A 391 20.60 -8.25 17.73
CA SER A 391 20.55 -7.35 16.59
C SER A 391 20.02 -5.97 17.00
N PRO A 392 20.68 -4.88 16.57
CA PRO A 392 20.21 -3.52 16.81
C PRO A 392 19.13 -3.04 15.81
N ASN A 393 18.88 -3.78 14.72
CA ASN A 393 17.95 -3.32 13.65
C ASN A 393 16.48 -3.59 13.94
N GLY A 394 16.16 -4.16 15.10
CA GLY A 394 14.77 -4.32 15.52
C GLY A 394 14.14 -2.96 15.87
N PRO A 395 12.82 -2.92 16.10
CA PRO A 395 11.87 -4.05 16.06
C PRO A 395 11.61 -4.61 14.65
N TYR A 396 11.01 -5.81 14.58
CA TYR A 396 10.74 -6.52 13.33
C TYR A 396 9.27 -6.87 13.20
N SER A 397 8.66 -6.54 12.06
CA SER A 397 7.32 -7.00 11.73
C SER A 397 7.29 -8.49 11.39
N SER A 398 8.26 -8.98 10.59
CA SER A 398 8.29 -10.36 10.08
C SER A 398 9.31 -11.24 10.79
N PRO A 399 8.95 -12.48 11.19
CA PRO A 399 9.89 -13.46 11.71
C PRO A 399 11.03 -13.80 10.75
N ILE A 400 10.77 -13.75 9.43
CA ILE A 400 11.78 -14.06 8.41
C ILE A 400 12.85 -12.97 8.39
N THR A 401 12.46 -11.68 8.37
CA THR A 401 13.43 -10.57 8.41
C THR A 401 14.25 -10.60 9.70
N ARG A 402 13.61 -10.84 10.85
CA ARG A 402 14.30 -11.03 12.13
C ARG A 402 15.34 -12.15 12.04
N ARG A 403 14.96 -13.31 11.49
CA ARG A 403 15.85 -14.45 11.33
C ARG A 403 17.05 -14.12 10.44
N LEU A 404 16.80 -13.49 9.29
CA LEU A 404 17.87 -13.05 8.38
C LEU A 404 18.84 -12.13 9.09
N ASP A 405 18.35 -11.21 9.90
CA ASP A 405 19.21 -10.28 10.61
C ASP A 405 20.02 -10.96 11.72
N LEU A 406 19.41 -11.85 12.50
CA LEU A 406 20.12 -12.65 13.50
C LEU A 406 21.23 -13.51 12.88
N VAL A 407 21.02 -14.09 11.69
CA VAL A 407 22.06 -14.80 10.94
C VAL A 407 23.25 -13.88 10.61
N ARG A 408 23.00 -12.60 10.30
CA ARG A 408 24.06 -11.61 10.06
C ARG A 408 24.83 -11.27 11.32
N PHE A 409 24.14 -11.15 12.46
CA PHE A 409 24.73 -10.70 13.72
C PHE A 409 25.34 -11.82 14.57
N VAL A 410 25.09 -13.10 14.27
CA VAL A 410 25.68 -14.22 15.03
C VAL A 410 27.22 -14.25 15.00
N THR A 411 27.85 -13.58 14.03
CA THR A 411 29.32 -13.45 13.94
C THR A 411 29.85 -12.14 14.53
N ARG A 412 29.01 -11.37 15.23
CA ARG A 412 29.33 -10.06 15.81
C ARG A 412 29.38 -10.14 17.33
N PHE A 413 30.40 -9.50 17.90
CA PHE A 413 30.72 -9.57 19.33
C PHE A 413 31.34 -8.24 19.80
N PRO A 414 31.42 -7.98 21.11
CA PRO A 414 32.29 -6.93 21.65
C PRO A 414 33.73 -7.12 21.18
N LEU A 415 34.46 -6.02 20.97
CA LEU A 415 35.88 -6.06 20.62
C LEU A 415 36.69 -6.88 21.62
N ASP A 416 37.74 -7.55 21.12
CA ASP A 416 38.65 -8.39 21.90
C ASP A 416 38.00 -9.62 22.55
N THR A 417 36.74 -9.94 22.22
CA THR A 417 36.06 -11.15 22.71
C THR A 417 36.65 -12.40 22.06
N GLU A 418 37.01 -13.38 22.88
CA GLU A 418 37.43 -14.72 22.43
C GLU A 418 36.20 -15.60 22.16
N VAL A 419 35.98 -15.93 20.90
CA VAL A 419 34.82 -16.70 20.44
C VAL A 419 35.27 -18.04 19.90
N GLN A 420 34.56 -19.08 20.29
CA GLN A 420 34.86 -20.43 19.84
C GLN A 420 33.93 -20.84 18.70
N VAL A 421 34.50 -21.26 17.58
CA VAL A 421 33.73 -21.65 16.38
C VAL A 421 34.01 -23.09 16.03
N ARG A 422 32.95 -23.88 15.79
CA ARG A 422 33.02 -25.25 15.27
C ARG A 422 32.50 -25.28 13.84
N PHE A 423 33.30 -25.78 12.91
CA PHE A 423 32.98 -25.78 11.48
C PHE A 423 33.50 -27.02 10.75
N VAL A 424 33.01 -27.26 9.54
CA VAL A 424 33.50 -28.29 8.60
C VAL A 424 33.82 -27.58 7.28
N ASN A 425 35.08 -27.61 6.84
CA ASN A 425 35.45 -27.04 5.53
C ASN A 425 34.94 -27.92 4.37
N PRO A 426 34.77 -27.37 3.17
CA PRO A 426 34.44 -28.17 1.99
C PRO A 426 35.43 -29.31 1.77
N GLY A 427 34.91 -30.54 1.63
CA GLY A 427 35.73 -31.75 1.42
C GLY A 427 36.35 -32.36 2.69
N ASP A 428 36.23 -31.70 3.85
CA ASP A 428 36.61 -32.29 5.13
C ASP A 428 35.50 -33.21 5.66
N ALA A 429 35.89 -34.33 6.28
CA ALA A 429 34.96 -35.28 6.90
C ALA A 429 34.76 -35.07 8.41
N THR A 430 35.59 -34.23 9.04
CA THR A 430 35.62 -34.07 10.50
C THR A 430 35.53 -32.61 10.92
N PRO A 431 34.62 -32.24 11.84
CA PRO A 431 34.54 -30.89 12.35
C PRO A 431 35.82 -30.44 13.04
N ARG A 432 36.19 -29.19 12.79
CA ARG A 432 37.28 -28.46 13.45
C ARG A 432 36.70 -27.47 14.44
N LYS A 433 37.49 -27.15 15.47
CA LYS A 433 37.11 -26.24 16.54
C LYS A 433 38.26 -25.26 16.78
N VAL A 434 37.99 -23.97 16.63
CA VAL A 434 38.99 -22.89 16.72
C VAL A 434 38.54 -21.82 17.71
N ARG A 435 39.48 -21.01 18.18
CA ARG A 435 39.19 -19.78 18.93
C ARG A 435 39.60 -18.60 18.06
N LEU A 436 38.72 -17.62 17.94
CA LEU A 436 38.89 -16.40 17.16
C LEU A 436 38.74 -15.21 18.10
N THR A 437 39.55 -14.19 17.91
CA THR A 437 39.36 -12.90 18.60
C THR A 437 38.52 -11.98 17.72
N ALA A 438 37.47 -11.38 18.27
CA ALA A 438 36.68 -10.39 17.55
C ALA A 438 37.48 -9.08 17.37
N ILE A 439 37.63 -8.63 16.13
CA ILE A 439 38.44 -7.45 15.77
C ILE A 439 37.56 -6.33 15.18
N ASP A 440 38.08 -5.11 15.16
CA ASP A 440 37.41 -3.96 14.54
C ASP A 440 37.42 -4.10 13.01
N GLU A 441 36.44 -4.85 12.50
CA GLU A 441 36.15 -5.03 11.08
C GLU A 441 34.65 -4.99 10.85
N ARG A 442 34.22 -4.29 9.79
CA ARG A 442 32.81 -4.20 9.37
C ARG A 442 32.59 -4.78 7.98
N ASP A 443 33.63 -5.29 7.32
CA ASP A 443 33.54 -5.78 5.94
C ASP A 443 32.65 -7.02 5.85
N SER A 444 32.73 -7.94 6.83
CA SER A 444 31.84 -9.11 6.91
C SER A 444 30.37 -8.71 7.12
N LEU A 445 30.11 -7.69 7.93
CA LEU A 445 28.77 -7.18 8.21
C LEU A 445 28.17 -6.43 7.01
N LEU A 446 28.99 -5.63 6.32
CA LEU A 446 28.57 -4.88 5.12
C LEU A 446 28.29 -5.81 3.94
N PHE A 447 29.03 -6.92 3.83
CA PHE A 447 28.82 -7.93 2.79
C PHE A 447 27.43 -8.58 2.85
N THR A 448 26.85 -8.70 4.05
CA THR A 448 25.57 -9.37 4.28
C THR A 448 24.38 -8.40 4.38
N ARG A 449 24.59 -7.10 4.11
CA ARG A 449 23.55 -6.08 4.28
C ARG A 449 22.36 -6.36 3.37
N GLN A 450 21.16 -6.37 3.94
CA GLN A 450 19.93 -6.72 3.24
C GLN A 450 19.62 -5.81 2.03
N PHE A 451 20.00 -4.54 2.11
CA PHE A 451 19.85 -3.52 1.06
C PHE A 451 20.88 -3.61 -0.08
N VAL A 452 21.95 -4.38 0.13
CA VAL A 452 23.13 -4.39 -0.73
C VAL A 452 23.76 -5.78 -0.66
N TYR A 453 23.07 -6.79 -1.17
CA TYR A 453 23.62 -8.14 -1.20
C TYR A 453 24.74 -8.23 -2.25
N GLY A 454 25.95 -8.59 -1.80
CA GLY A 454 27.03 -9.05 -2.68
C GLY A 454 27.79 -7.99 -3.49
N VAL A 455 27.48 -6.70 -3.36
CA VAL A 455 28.16 -5.64 -4.14
C VAL A 455 28.45 -4.41 -3.28
N ARG A 456 29.72 -4.02 -3.03
CA ARG A 456 29.99 -2.65 -2.57
C ARG A 456 29.47 -1.69 -3.66
N PRO A 457 28.55 -0.74 -3.39
CA PRO A 457 28.21 0.28 -4.37
C PRO A 457 29.46 1.13 -4.54
N THR A 458 30.25 0.81 -5.56
CA THR A 458 31.44 1.60 -5.92
C THR A 458 31.03 2.88 -6.65
N VAL A 459 29.76 2.98 -7.03
CA VAL A 459 29.13 4.10 -7.74
C VAL A 459 27.72 4.29 -7.18
N PRO A 460 27.25 5.54 -6.97
CA PRO A 460 25.82 5.80 -6.71
C PRO A 460 25.00 5.25 -7.87
N SER A 461 24.12 4.28 -7.60
CA SER A 461 23.10 3.89 -8.58
C SER A 461 22.02 4.98 -8.63
N PRO A 462 21.51 5.34 -9.81
CA PRO A 462 20.38 6.26 -9.90
C PRO A 462 19.16 5.66 -9.18
N SER A 463 18.28 6.53 -8.68
CA SER A 463 17.05 6.12 -7.99
C SER A 463 16.13 5.27 -8.88
N ILE A 464 16.07 5.58 -10.18
CA ILE A 464 15.40 4.80 -11.21
C ILE A 464 16.28 4.78 -12.47
N ALA A 465 16.36 3.64 -13.14
CA ALA A 465 17.02 3.52 -14.45
C ALA A 465 16.51 2.29 -15.20
N TYR A 466 16.55 2.33 -16.52
CA TYR A 466 16.21 1.19 -17.36
C TYR A 466 17.28 0.90 -18.41
N GLU A 467 17.29 -0.36 -18.85
CA GLU A 467 18.06 -0.83 -20.00
C GLU A 467 17.33 -1.98 -20.71
N PHE A 468 17.85 -2.40 -21.86
CA PHE A 468 17.39 -3.62 -22.53
C PHE A 468 18.41 -4.72 -22.34
N LEU A 469 17.96 -5.88 -21.89
CA LEU A 469 18.81 -7.06 -21.78
C LEU A 469 19.19 -7.58 -23.17
N PRO A 470 20.30 -8.35 -23.31
CA PRO A 470 20.66 -8.97 -24.58
C PRO A 470 19.57 -9.85 -25.21
N SER A 471 18.65 -10.38 -24.39
CA SER A 471 17.46 -11.14 -24.79
C SER A 471 16.32 -10.28 -25.37
N GLY A 472 16.37 -8.96 -25.20
CA GLY A 472 15.37 -8.01 -25.68
C GLY A 472 14.31 -7.61 -24.65
N TYR A 473 14.29 -8.22 -23.46
CA TYR A 473 13.43 -7.79 -22.36
C TYR A 473 13.82 -6.39 -21.88
N GLY A 474 12.82 -5.56 -21.59
CA GLY A 474 13.03 -4.31 -20.86
C GLY A 474 13.37 -4.62 -19.40
N TYR A 475 14.38 -3.98 -18.84
CA TYR A 475 14.75 -4.12 -17.44
C TYR A 475 14.72 -2.74 -16.79
N LEU A 476 13.83 -2.54 -15.82
CA LEU A 476 13.67 -1.31 -15.05
C LEU A 476 14.09 -1.57 -13.61
N ARG A 477 15.02 -0.77 -13.08
CA ARG A 477 15.40 -0.81 -11.67
C ARG A 477 14.86 0.42 -10.95
N VAL A 478 14.15 0.21 -9.84
CA VAL A 478 13.64 1.27 -8.98
C VAL A 478 14.22 1.04 -7.58
N ASN A 479 15.19 1.86 -7.18
CA ASN A 479 15.95 1.72 -5.93
C ASN A 479 15.34 2.49 -4.76
N THR A 480 14.41 3.42 -5.00
CA THR A 480 13.71 4.17 -3.95
C THR A 480 12.45 4.83 -4.50
N PHE A 481 11.44 5.02 -3.64
CA PHE A 481 10.26 5.86 -3.88
C PHE A 481 10.33 7.22 -3.17
N THR A 482 11.49 7.59 -2.60
CA THR A 482 11.73 8.90 -1.96
C THR A 482 12.18 9.99 -2.94
N MET A 483 12.26 9.68 -4.23
CA MET A 483 12.70 10.66 -5.23
C MET A 483 11.52 11.49 -5.72
N ASP A 484 11.83 12.65 -6.30
CA ASP A 484 10.89 13.53 -7.00
C ASP A 484 10.00 12.71 -7.97
N GLY A 485 8.68 12.81 -7.76
CA GLY A 485 7.70 12.02 -8.49
C GLY A 485 7.68 12.32 -9.99
N ALA A 486 7.96 13.56 -10.39
CA ALA A 486 8.01 13.96 -11.80
C ALA A 486 9.16 13.27 -12.55
N ILE A 487 10.34 13.16 -11.92
CA ILE A 487 11.47 12.42 -12.51
C ILE A 487 11.16 10.92 -12.61
N LEU A 488 10.49 10.38 -11.58
CA LEU A 488 10.10 8.98 -11.53
C LEU A 488 9.08 8.65 -12.64
N ALA A 489 8.02 9.45 -12.76
CA ALA A 489 6.99 9.34 -13.81
C ALA A 489 7.59 9.49 -15.21
N ALA A 490 8.37 10.56 -15.46
CA ALA A 490 9.00 10.77 -16.76
C ALA A 490 9.91 9.61 -17.18
N THR A 491 10.65 9.01 -16.24
CA THR A 491 11.51 7.85 -16.53
C THR A 491 10.67 6.60 -16.82
N MET A 492 9.57 6.39 -16.09
CA MET A 492 8.63 5.29 -16.34
C MET A 492 7.97 5.47 -17.72
N GLU A 493 7.50 6.66 -18.07
CA GLU A 493 6.88 6.94 -19.37
C GLU A 493 7.84 6.74 -20.53
N GLU A 494 9.09 7.19 -20.39
CA GLU A 494 10.13 6.94 -21.39
C GLU A 494 10.38 5.44 -21.55
N PHE A 495 10.47 4.70 -20.44
CA PHE A 495 10.62 3.25 -20.45
C PHE A 495 9.45 2.54 -21.13
N ILE A 496 8.22 2.81 -20.71
CA ILE A 496 6.99 2.19 -21.23
C ILE A 496 6.82 2.51 -22.73
N SER A 497 7.00 3.78 -23.11
CA SER A 497 6.97 4.19 -24.53
C SER A 497 8.01 3.44 -25.35
N THR A 498 9.20 3.22 -24.79
CA THR A 498 10.29 2.51 -25.46
C THR A 498 9.96 1.02 -25.60
N VAL A 499 9.55 0.32 -24.55
CA VAL A 499 9.21 -1.12 -24.64
C VAL A 499 8.02 -1.38 -25.55
N ASN A 500 7.02 -0.49 -25.55
CA ASN A 500 5.87 -0.57 -26.47
C ASN A 500 6.30 -0.31 -27.92
N GLN A 501 7.13 0.70 -28.17
CA GLN A 501 7.62 1.02 -29.51
C GLN A 501 8.48 -0.09 -30.11
N PHE A 502 9.34 -0.71 -29.31
CA PHE A 502 10.25 -1.77 -29.76
C PHE A 502 9.64 -3.18 -29.70
N GLY A 503 8.44 -3.32 -29.13
CA GLY A 503 7.76 -4.61 -28.99
C GLY A 503 8.55 -5.56 -28.09
N ALA A 504 8.97 -5.09 -26.92
CA ALA A 504 9.69 -5.92 -25.96
C ALA A 504 8.84 -7.16 -25.61
N PRO A 505 9.41 -8.38 -25.61
CA PRO A 505 8.67 -9.62 -25.34
C PRO A 505 8.16 -9.73 -23.90
N GLY A 506 8.64 -8.87 -23.01
CA GLY A 506 8.30 -8.80 -21.59
C GLY A 506 9.15 -7.71 -20.92
N ILE A 507 8.82 -7.40 -19.67
CA ILE A 507 9.64 -6.52 -18.83
C ILE A 507 9.97 -7.17 -17.49
N ILE A 508 11.09 -6.75 -16.92
CA ILE A 508 11.55 -7.12 -15.58
C ILE A 508 11.70 -5.84 -14.75
N ILE A 509 11.06 -5.79 -13.59
CA ILE A 509 11.12 -4.66 -12.66
C ILE A 509 11.88 -5.08 -11.41
N ASP A 510 13.03 -4.46 -11.12
CA ASP A 510 13.87 -4.79 -9.98
C ASP A 510 13.71 -3.78 -8.84
N ILE A 511 13.09 -4.25 -7.75
CA ILE A 511 12.85 -3.48 -6.52
C ILE A 511 13.52 -4.13 -5.30
N ARG A 512 14.43 -5.10 -5.51
CA ARG A 512 15.05 -5.87 -4.42
C ARG A 512 15.80 -5.02 -3.38
N SER A 513 16.26 -3.84 -3.78
CA SER A 513 17.04 -2.92 -2.93
C SER A 513 16.25 -1.68 -2.49
N ASN A 514 14.93 -1.65 -2.75
CA ASN A 514 14.10 -0.46 -2.58
C ASN A 514 13.49 -0.37 -1.18
N GLY A 515 13.99 0.55 -0.35
CA GLY A 515 13.48 0.77 1.00
C GLY A 515 12.15 1.53 1.10
N GLY A 516 11.35 1.60 0.04
CA GLY A 516 10.11 2.36 0.04
C GLY A 516 10.32 3.86 -0.15
N GLY A 517 9.46 4.67 0.49
CA GLY A 517 9.38 6.11 0.30
C GLY A 517 7.94 6.59 0.25
N VAL A 518 7.63 7.49 -0.68
CA VAL A 518 6.29 8.07 -0.80
C VAL A 518 5.35 7.06 -1.47
N SER A 519 4.21 6.78 -0.84
CA SER A 519 3.28 5.75 -1.32
C SER A 519 2.60 6.10 -2.65
N THR A 520 2.33 7.37 -2.90
CA THR A 520 1.77 7.84 -4.19
C THR A 520 2.71 7.58 -5.35
N ASN A 521 4.03 7.63 -5.13
CA ASN A 521 5.01 7.28 -6.16
C ASN A 521 4.95 5.79 -6.53
N ALA A 522 4.70 4.92 -5.55
CA ALA A 522 4.46 3.50 -5.79
C ALA A 522 3.13 3.25 -6.53
N THR A 523 2.06 3.93 -6.11
CA THR A 523 0.74 3.91 -6.78
C THR A 523 0.85 4.35 -8.24
N ALA A 524 1.43 5.53 -8.50
CA ALA A 524 1.58 6.08 -9.84
C ALA A 524 2.38 5.15 -10.77
N LEU A 525 3.44 4.50 -10.28
CA LEU A 525 4.22 3.56 -11.09
C LEU A 525 3.49 2.24 -11.35
N ALA A 526 2.71 1.74 -10.38
CA ALA A 526 1.90 0.54 -10.58
C ALA A 526 0.77 0.80 -11.59
N SER A 527 0.19 1.99 -11.60
CA SER A 527 -0.90 2.39 -12.51
C SER A 527 -0.62 2.18 -14.01
N TYR A 528 0.64 2.22 -14.45
CA TYR A 528 1.02 1.96 -15.86
C TYR A 528 0.72 0.53 -16.34
N PHE A 529 0.33 -0.35 -15.43
CA PHE A 529 0.04 -1.76 -15.69
C PHE A 529 -1.44 -2.15 -15.59
N PHE A 530 -2.32 -1.15 -15.41
CA PHE A 530 -3.77 -1.32 -15.31
C PHE A 530 -4.48 -0.52 -16.40
N THR A 531 -5.66 -0.99 -16.82
CA THR A 531 -6.45 -0.38 -17.91
C THR A 531 -7.65 0.42 -17.47
N GLU A 532 -8.06 0.25 -16.20
CA GLU A 532 -9.18 0.95 -15.59
C GLU A 532 -8.84 1.30 -14.14
N ASP A 533 -9.63 2.18 -13.54
CA ASP A 533 -9.50 2.49 -12.12
C ASP A 533 -9.66 1.20 -11.32
N THR A 534 -8.60 0.79 -10.63
CA THR A 534 -8.58 -0.46 -9.86
C THR A 534 -8.55 -0.13 -8.37
N PRO A 535 -9.67 -0.29 -7.65
CA PRO A 535 -9.69 -0.29 -6.20
C PRO A 535 -8.85 -1.45 -5.65
N THR A 536 -7.96 -1.15 -4.71
CA THR A 536 -7.03 -2.14 -4.11
C THR A 536 -7.22 -2.30 -2.62
N GLY A 537 -8.05 -1.45 -2.00
CA GLY A 537 -8.42 -1.58 -0.60
C GLY A 537 -8.61 -0.24 0.11
N TYR A 538 -8.41 -0.27 1.42
CA TYR A 538 -8.75 0.83 2.34
C TYR A 538 -7.59 1.16 3.29
N THR A 539 -7.63 2.36 3.84
CA THR A 539 -6.79 2.80 4.96
C THR A 539 -7.72 2.99 6.15
N GLU A 540 -7.60 2.11 7.13
CA GLU A 540 -8.33 2.21 8.37
C GLU A 540 -7.50 2.99 9.39
N THR A 541 -8.10 4.00 10.00
CA THR A 541 -7.44 4.92 10.95
C THR A 541 -8.24 5.01 12.23
N TYR A 542 -7.57 5.29 13.35
CA TYR A 542 -8.28 5.59 14.60
C TYR A 542 -9.16 6.83 14.44
N ASN A 543 -10.45 6.68 14.76
CA ASN A 543 -11.44 7.75 14.68
C ASN A 543 -11.85 8.17 16.10
N THR A 544 -11.50 9.40 16.45
CA THR A 544 -11.75 9.98 17.78
C THR A 544 -13.22 10.25 18.07
N ASP A 545 -14.06 10.46 17.06
CA ASP A 545 -15.49 10.77 17.25
C ASP A 545 -16.27 9.54 17.74
N ILE A 546 -15.80 8.34 17.39
CA ILE A 546 -16.44 7.07 17.76
C ILE A 546 -15.58 6.18 18.66
N ASP A 547 -14.36 6.60 18.97
CA ASP A 547 -13.41 5.86 19.83
C ASP A 547 -13.09 4.46 19.27
N ALA A 548 -12.87 4.37 17.95
CA ALA A 548 -12.62 3.10 17.26
C ALA A 548 -11.88 3.29 15.92
N PHE A 549 -11.22 2.23 15.45
CA PHE A 549 -10.73 2.16 14.08
C PHE A 549 -11.88 2.16 13.07
N TYR A 550 -11.75 2.96 12.02
CA TYR A 550 -12.79 3.14 11.01
C TYR A 550 -12.21 3.38 9.62
N TYR A 551 -12.90 2.83 8.62
CA TYR A 551 -12.81 3.20 7.22
C TYR A 551 -14.22 3.15 6.62
N ASP A 552 -14.43 3.88 5.53
CA ASP A 552 -15.69 3.85 4.79
C ASP A 552 -15.61 2.83 3.66
N ASP A 553 -16.36 1.73 3.79
CA ASP A 553 -16.36 0.64 2.80
C ASP A 553 -16.95 1.06 1.44
N ARG A 554 -17.68 2.17 1.40
CA ARG A 554 -18.22 2.77 0.17
C ARG A 554 -17.14 3.43 -0.69
N PHE A 555 -16.01 3.80 -0.09
CA PHE A 555 -14.99 4.63 -0.72
C PHE A 555 -13.59 4.01 -0.51
N PRO A 556 -13.12 3.16 -1.45
CA PRO A 556 -11.78 2.59 -1.40
C PRO A 556 -10.69 3.64 -1.42
N THR A 557 -9.98 3.86 -0.32
CA THR A 557 -8.94 4.90 -0.25
C THR A 557 -7.65 4.55 -1.00
N LEU A 558 -7.51 3.29 -1.46
CA LEU A 558 -6.36 2.82 -2.22
C LEU A 558 -6.81 2.49 -3.65
N ILE A 559 -6.56 3.39 -4.60
CA ILE A 559 -6.96 3.24 -6.01
C ILE A 559 -5.74 3.36 -6.92
N LEU A 560 -5.69 2.55 -7.97
CA LEU A 560 -4.71 2.65 -9.07
C LEU A 560 -5.38 3.28 -10.31
N PRO A 561 -5.24 4.61 -10.50
CA PRO A 561 -5.80 5.25 -11.68
C PRO A 561 -4.88 5.06 -12.90
N PRO A 562 -5.35 4.56 -14.05
CA PRO A 562 -4.49 4.31 -15.20
C PRO A 562 -4.06 5.61 -15.92
N PRO A 563 -2.88 5.62 -16.58
CA PRO A 563 -2.48 6.70 -17.47
C PRO A 563 -3.26 6.67 -18.78
N SER A 564 -2.91 7.55 -19.72
CA SER A 564 -3.45 7.47 -21.08
C SER A 564 -3.11 6.11 -21.73
N ASP A 565 -4.01 5.57 -22.56
CA ASP A 565 -3.84 4.27 -23.24
C ASP A 565 -2.48 4.05 -23.90
N ALA A 566 -1.85 5.11 -24.43
CA ALA A 566 -0.55 5.04 -25.09
C ALA A 566 0.62 4.69 -24.13
N LEU A 567 0.41 4.89 -22.83
CA LEU A 567 1.36 4.67 -21.76
C LEU A 567 1.03 3.42 -20.93
N ILE A 568 0.08 2.59 -21.35
CA ILE A 568 -0.20 1.34 -20.65
C ILE A 568 0.69 0.22 -21.19
N TYR A 569 1.21 -0.63 -20.30
CA TYR A 569 1.91 -1.86 -20.67
C TYR A 569 1.10 -3.10 -20.26
N SER A 570 0.61 -3.83 -21.27
CA SER A 570 -0.18 -5.07 -21.10
C SER A 570 0.61 -6.34 -21.45
N GLY A 571 1.94 -6.27 -21.46
CA GLY A 571 2.77 -7.43 -21.75
C GLY A 571 3.12 -8.25 -20.49
N PRO A 572 3.86 -9.36 -20.65
CA PRO A 572 4.37 -10.16 -19.54
C PRO A 572 5.30 -9.36 -18.62
N VAL A 573 5.12 -9.49 -17.30
CA VAL A 573 5.93 -8.80 -16.30
C VAL A 573 6.49 -9.80 -15.29
N ALA A 574 7.76 -9.63 -14.93
CA ALA A 574 8.36 -10.20 -13.74
C ALA A 574 8.87 -9.07 -12.83
N VAL A 575 8.67 -9.20 -11.52
CA VAL A 575 9.15 -8.24 -10.51
C VAL A 575 10.11 -8.96 -9.57
N LEU A 576 11.32 -8.43 -9.42
CA LEU A 576 12.33 -8.98 -8.52
C LEU A 576 12.14 -8.37 -7.14
N VAL A 577 11.89 -9.23 -6.14
CA VAL A 577 11.57 -8.84 -4.76
C VAL A 577 12.58 -9.39 -3.76
N GLY A 578 12.66 -8.75 -2.60
CA GLY A 578 13.53 -9.19 -1.50
C GLY A 578 13.27 -8.43 -0.21
N PRO A 579 13.92 -8.82 0.91
CA PRO A 579 13.59 -8.33 2.25
C PRO A 579 13.95 -6.86 2.49
N ALA A 580 14.71 -6.22 1.59
CA ALA A 580 14.92 -4.77 1.64
C ALA A 580 13.74 -3.96 1.07
N CYS A 581 12.82 -4.61 0.36
CA CYS A 581 11.56 -4.02 -0.05
C CYS A 581 10.66 -3.83 1.17
N PHE A 582 10.50 -2.59 1.61
CA PHE A 582 9.63 -2.22 2.74
C PHE A 582 8.74 -1.01 2.43
N SER A 583 7.62 -0.84 3.14
CA SER A 583 6.69 0.30 3.01
C SER A 583 6.15 0.48 1.57
N ALA A 584 6.30 1.65 0.96
CA ALA A 584 5.82 1.92 -0.41
C ALA A 584 6.32 0.90 -1.46
N CYS A 585 7.49 0.30 -1.25
CA CYS A 585 7.96 -0.78 -2.12
C CYS A 585 7.06 -2.01 -2.06
N GLU A 586 6.59 -2.36 -0.86
CA GLU A 586 5.70 -3.51 -0.68
C GLU A 586 4.31 -3.21 -1.20
N ALA A 587 3.86 -1.95 -1.11
CA ALA A 587 2.64 -1.51 -1.77
C ALA A 587 2.72 -1.74 -3.28
N PHE A 588 3.81 -1.30 -3.95
CA PHE A 588 4.03 -1.59 -5.37
C PHE A 588 4.04 -3.10 -5.65
N ALA A 589 4.78 -3.89 -4.85
CA ALA A 589 4.84 -5.35 -5.04
C ALA A 589 3.46 -6.01 -4.88
N TYR A 590 2.66 -5.58 -3.90
CA TYR A 590 1.28 -6.02 -3.69
C TYR A 590 0.39 -5.66 -4.87
N TYR A 591 0.41 -4.40 -5.33
CA TYR A 591 -0.38 -3.97 -6.49
C TYR A 591 -0.08 -4.81 -7.73
N MET A 592 1.18 -5.17 -7.97
CA MET A 592 1.53 -6.02 -9.12
C MET A 592 0.95 -7.44 -9.04
N THR A 593 0.54 -7.91 -7.86
CA THR A 593 -0.19 -9.19 -7.70
C THR A 593 -1.66 -9.10 -8.11
N LEU A 594 -2.22 -7.88 -8.20
CA LEU A 594 -3.62 -7.63 -8.52
C LEU A 594 -3.89 -7.46 -10.02
N ARG A 595 -2.85 -7.58 -10.86
CA ARG A 595 -3.01 -7.49 -12.32
C ARG A 595 -3.78 -8.69 -12.85
N ASP A 596 -4.64 -8.46 -13.84
CA ASP A 596 -5.34 -9.52 -14.58
C ASP A 596 -4.36 -10.50 -15.22
N ASP A 597 -3.31 -9.96 -15.85
CA ASP A 597 -2.21 -10.76 -16.38
C ASP A 597 -1.25 -11.18 -15.26
N PRO A 598 -0.99 -12.49 -15.08
CA PRO A 598 -0.14 -12.97 -14.00
C PRO A 598 1.26 -12.34 -14.01
N THR A 599 1.60 -11.72 -12.88
CA THR A 599 2.95 -11.18 -12.64
C THR A 599 3.77 -12.19 -11.84
N ALA A 600 4.96 -12.54 -12.34
CA ALA A 600 5.89 -13.33 -11.53
C ALA A 600 6.60 -12.43 -10.51
N LEU A 601 6.43 -12.70 -9.21
CA LEU A 601 7.27 -12.14 -8.17
C LEU A 601 8.41 -13.11 -7.89
N VAL A 602 9.65 -12.68 -8.14
CA VAL A 602 10.83 -13.57 -8.13
C VAL A 602 11.80 -13.13 -7.04
N GLY A 603 12.16 -14.04 -6.13
CA GLY A 603 13.02 -13.69 -5.00
C GLY A 603 13.49 -14.89 -4.18
N HIS A 604 14.47 -14.66 -3.30
CA HIS A 604 14.91 -15.66 -2.32
C HIS A 604 14.01 -15.74 -1.09
N TYR A 605 13.36 -14.63 -0.75
CA TYR A 605 12.55 -14.43 0.44
C TYR A 605 11.39 -13.49 0.10
N PRO A 606 10.33 -13.46 0.92
CA PRO A 606 9.35 -12.39 0.90
C PRO A 606 9.98 -11.00 1.05
N THR A 607 9.18 -9.98 0.75
CA THR A 607 9.47 -8.60 1.17
C THR A 607 9.41 -8.48 2.70
N ASN A 608 9.69 -7.29 3.24
CA ASN A 608 9.98 -7.13 4.67
C ASN A 608 8.77 -7.41 5.60
N GLY A 609 7.56 -7.13 5.13
CA GLY A 609 6.32 -7.19 5.89
C GLY A 609 6.12 -5.98 6.78
N ILE A 610 6.57 -4.81 6.34
CA ILE A 610 6.46 -3.51 7.03
C ILE A 610 5.61 -2.63 6.09
N ILE A 611 4.29 -2.81 6.12
CA ILE A 611 3.34 -2.01 5.30
C ILE A 611 2.47 -1.14 6.19
N GLY A 612 2.94 0.07 6.45
CA GLY A 612 2.32 0.96 7.42
C GLY A 612 1.33 1.92 6.79
N GLY A 613 0.45 2.42 7.66
CA GLY A 613 -0.25 3.68 7.47
C GLY A 613 0.56 4.88 8.01
N ARG A 614 -0.13 6.01 8.17
CA ARG A 614 0.39 7.25 8.76
C ARG A 614 1.02 6.95 10.13
N THR A 615 2.27 7.37 10.31
CA THR A 615 3.03 7.28 11.57
C THR A 615 3.08 8.66 12.20
N PHE A 616 2.77 8.75 13.50
CA PHE A 616 2.97 9.98 14.25
C PHE A 616 4.23 9.84 15.09
N ASP A 617 5.13 10.80 14.91
CA ASP A 617 6.24 11.01 15.83
C ASP A 617 5.69 11.69 17.08
N ILE A 618 5.68 10.96 18.19
CA ILE A 618 5.19 11.41 19.50
C ILE A 618 6.38 11.96 20.28
N PRO A 619 6.49 13.29 20.47
CA PRO A 619 7.54 13.86 21.30
C PRO A 619 7.39 13.43 22.75
N LEU A 620 8.52 13.09 23.35
CA LEU A 620 8.66 12.60 24.71
C LEU A 620 9.75 13.41 25.44
N PRO A 621 9.87 13.27 26.78
CA PRO A 621 10.91 13.95 27.54
C PRO A 621 12.33 13.74 26.99
N GLU A 622 13.25 14.65 27.33
CA GLU A 622 14.65 14.63 26.89
C GLU A 622 14.86 14.75 25.37
N GLY A 623 13.89 15.36 24.67
CA GLY A 623 13.95 15.51 23.21
C GLY A 623 14.01 14.16 22.48
N SER A 624 13.38 13.15 23.08
CA SER A 624 13.17 11.84 22.48
C SER A 624 11.82 11.79 21.77
N VAL A 625 11.67 10.83 20.86
CA VAL A 625 10.49 10.66 20.01
C VAL A 625 10.21 9.17 19.87
N MET A 626 8.93 8.79 19.99
CA MET A 626 8.45 7.45 19.65
C MET A 626 7.55 7.54 18.41
N SER A 627 7.78 6.68 17.42
CA SER A 627 6.88 6.53 16.27
C SER A 627 5.97 5.31 16.48
N LEU A 628 4.65 5.49 16.43
CA LEU A 628 3.66 4.41 16.46
C LEU A 628 2.65 4.59 15.30
N PRO A 629 2.43 3.58 14.45
CA PRO A 629 1.38 3.59 13.43
C PRO A 629 -0.02 3.66 14.04
N ASN A 630 -0.83 4.62 13.60
CA ASN A 630 -2.24 4.74 13.99
C ASN A 630 -3.24 4.42 12.86
N SER A 631 -2.71 3.90 11.76
CA SER A 631 -3.51 3.42 10.64
C SER A 631 -2.88 2.18 10.03
N ARG A 632 -3.74 1.39 9.37
CA ARG A 632 -3.36 0.16 8.67
C ARG A 632 -4.02 0.09 7.32
N ARG A 633 -3.39 -0.64 6.41
CA ARG A 633 -3.94 -0.90 5.08
C ARG A 633 -4.68 -2.22 5.07
N LEU A 634 -5.85 -2.19 4.45
CA LEU A 634 -6.74 -3.32 4.27
C LEU A 634 -6.91 -3.57 2.77
N ASP A 635 -7.15 -4.82 2.38
CA ASP A 635 -7.58 -5.17 1.03
C ASP A 635 -9.08 -4.86 0.83
N MET A 636 -9.62 -5.22 -0.34
CA MET A 636 -11.03 -5.02 -0.66
C MET A 636 -11.99 -5.84 0.22
N ASP A 637 -11.51 -6.89 0.88
CA ASP A 637 -12.29 -7.69 1.83
C ASP A 637 -12.20 -7.15 3.27
N GLY A 638 -11.41 -6.09 3.49
CA GLY A 638 -11.21 -5.48 4.81
C GLY A 638 -10.17 -6.21 5.67
N GLU A 639 -9.34 -7.07 5.08
CA GLU A 639 -8.30 -7.81 5.79
C GLU A 639 -6.93 -7.12 5.67
N ASN A 640 -6.07 -7.26 6.68
CA ASN A 640 -4.76 -6.61 6.69
C ASN A 640 -3.91 -7.07 5.50
N ILE A 641 -3.42 -6.12 4.70
CA ILE A 641 -2.44 -6.46 3.65
C ILE A 641 -1.06 -6.60 4.29
N ILE A 642 -0.42 -7.75 4.05
CA ILE A 642 1.01 -8.09 4.19
C ILE A 642 1.83 -7.64 5.44
N GLU A 643 1.23 -6.98 6.43
CA GLU A 643 1.91 -6.56 7.66
C GLU A 643 2.32 -7.80 8.47
N GLY A 644 3.60 -7.86 8.80
CA GLY A 644 4.23 -9.00 9.46
C GLY A 644 4.54 -10.22 8.57
N THR A 645 4.11 -10.23 7.31
CA THR A 645 4.34 -11.36 6.39
C THR A 645 5.16 -10.98 5.17
N GLY A 646 4.91 -9.81 4.60
CA GLY A 646 5.46 -9.36 3.33
C GLY A 646 4.81 -10.03 2.12
N VAL A 647 5.09 -9.52 0.94
CA VAL A 647 4.70 -10.13 -0.33
C VAL A 647 5.62 -11.33 -0.62
N ALA A 648 5.04 -12.52 -0.69
CA ALA A 648 5.78 -13.73 -1.02
C ALA A 648 6.14 -13.79 -2.52
N PRO A 649 7.32 -14.29 -2.91
CA PRO A 649 7.62 -14.56 -4.31
C PRO A 649 6.72 -15.69 -4.82
N THR A 650 6.09 -15.50 -5.99
CA THR A 650 5.42 -16.59 -6.71
C THR A 650 6.45 -17.57 -7.31
N ILE A 651 7.66 -17.09 -7.58
CA ILE A 651 8.82 -17.90 -7.97
C ILE A 651 9.90 -17.76 -6.88
N LEU A 652 9.92 -18.74 -5.98
CA LEU A 652 10.95 -18.84 -4.94
C LEU A 652 12.25 -19.40 -5.53
N VAL A 653 13.32 -18.63 -5.45
CA VAL A 653 14.67 -19.08 -5.80
C VAL A 653 15.37 -19.54 -4.52
N PRO A 654 15.46 -20.84 -4.22
CA PRO A 654 16.07 -21.31 -2.97
C PRO A 654 17.57 -21.00 -2.95
N ILE A 655 18.15 -20.76 -1.78
CA ILE A 655 19.60 -20.66 -1.62
C ILE A 655 20.14 -22.05 -1.29
N THR A 656 20.93 -22.60 -2.19
CA THR A 656 21.56 -23.92 -2.06
C THR A 656 23.08 -23.77 -2.04
N GLU A 657 23.79 -24.81 -1.63
CA GLU A 657 25.26 -24.79 -1.66
C GLU A 657 25.80 -24.55 -3.09
N ASP A 658 25.20 -25.22 -4.08
CA ASP A 658 25.59 -25.11 -5.49
C ASP A 658 25.40 -23.70 -6.05
N ASN A 659 24.29 -23.04 -5.70
CA ASN A 659 23.97 -21.73 -6.24
C ASN A 659 24.51 -20.57 -5.38
N MET A 660 24.86 -20.82 -4.13
CA MET A 660 25.54 -19.85 -3.27
C MET A 660 26.89 -19.46 -3.88
N SER A 661 27.67 -20.41 -4.42
CA SER A 661 28.91 -20.08 -5.12
C SER A 661 28.67 -19.26 -6.41
N ILE A 662 27.60 -19.57 -7.15
CA ILE A 662 27.24 -18.84 -8.38
C ILE A 662 26.87 -17.38 -8.07
N ALA A 663 26.11 -17.15 -7.00
CA ALA A 663 25.76 -15.82 -6.52
C ALA A 663 26.98 -14.99 -6.08
N LEU A 664 28.10 -15.65 -5.71
CA LEU A 664 29.37 -14.98 -5.39
C LEU A 664 30.17 -14.61 -6.65
N ASP A 665 29.97 -15.32 -7.76
CA ASP A 665 30.67 -15.14 -9.04
C ASP A 665 30.03 -14.07 -9.97
N GLN A 666 29.22 -13.17 -9.40
CA GLN A 666 28.48 -12.07 -10.07
C GLN A 666 27.30 -12.48 -10.98
N GLN A 667 26.90 -13.75 -11.00
CA GLN A 667 25.68 -14.16 -11.71
C GLN A 667 24.44 -13.90 -10.84
N ASP A 668 23.40 -13.29 -11.43
CA ASP A 668 22.18 -12.92 -10.73
C ASP A 668 21.08 -13.98 -10.93
N LEU A 669 21.00 -14.92 -9.99
CA LEU A 669 20.07 -16.06 -10.05
C LEU A 669 18.59 -15.64 -10.06
N ILE A 670 18.26 -14.51 -9.43
CA ILE A 670 16.88 -14.01 -9.39
C ILE A 670 16.53 -13.42 -10.76
N LEU A 671 17.44 -12.65 -11.36
CA LEU A 671 17.27 -12.14 -12.72
C LEU A 671 17.18 -13.30 -13.73
N ASP A 672 18.04 -14.31 -13.62
CA ASP A 672 18.00 -15.49 -14.49
C ASP A 672 16.68 -16.25 -14.37
N ALA A 673 16.12 -16.39 -13.16
CA ALA A 673 14.81 -17.02 -12.95
C ALA A 673 13.66 -16.19 -13.54
N ALA A 674 13.73 -14.87 -13.46
CA ALA A 674 12.77 -13.98 -14.11
C ALA A 674 12.85 -14.05 -15.64
N VAL A 675 14.07 -14.05 -16.20
CA VAL A 675 14.27 -14.28 -17.63
C VAL A 675 13.73 -15.66 -18.01
N ALA A 676 14.00 -16.71 -17.25
CA ALA A 676 13.47 -18.04 -17.52
C ALA A 676 11.94 -18.11 -17.47
N TYR A 677 11.29 -17.36 -16.57
CA TYR A 677 9.83 -17.22 -16.55
C TYR A 677 9.29 -16.54 -17.81
N LEU A 678 9.94 -15.46 -18.25
CA LEU A 678 9.52 -14.72 -19.45
C LEU A 678 9.91 -15.40 -20.76
N GLU A 679 10.97 -16.23 -20.74
CA GLU A 679 11.43 -17.05 -21.87
C GLU A 679 10.70 -18.37 -21.97
N ALA A 680 10.14 -18.84 -20.84
CA ALA A 680 9.16 -19.91 -20.89
C ALA A 680 8.12 -19.45 -21.91
N PRO A 681 7.88 -20.23 -22.98
CA PRO A 681 6.84 -19.84 -23.92
C PRO A 681 5.58 -19.56 -23.10
N ALA A 682 4.74 -18.62 -23.54
CA ALA A 682 3.42 -18.37 -22.93
C ALA A 682 2.61 -19.67 -22.67
N ALA A 683 3.06 -20.79 -23.26
CA ALA A 683 2.81 -22.18 -22.92
C ALA A 683 3.47 -22.71 -21.60
N SER A 684 3.40 -22.03 -20.45
CA SER A 684 3.63 -22.72 -19.16
C SER A 684 2.44 -23.59 -18.73
N LEU A 685 1.36 -23.58 -19.51
CA LEU A 685 0.30 -24.58 -19.45
C LEU A 685 0.51 -25.73 -20.45
N GLY A 686 1.40 -25.60 -21.45
CA GLY A 686 1.48 -26.54 -22.59
C GLY A 686 0.36 -26.35 -23.61
N TYR A 687 -0.61 -25.47 -23.33
CA TYR A 687 -1.76 -25.14 -24.17
C TYR A 687 -2.13 -23.66 -24.01
N ARG A 688 -2.95 -23.15 -24.93
CA ARG A 688 -3.59 -21.84 -24.94
C ARG A 688 -5.00 -22.02 -24.41
N LEU A 689 -5.41 -21.20 -23.45
CA LEU A 689 -6.76 -21.27 -22.89
C LEU A 689 -7.69 -20.31 -23.63
N ARG A 690 -8.85 -20.81 -24.06
CA ARG A 690 -9.94 -20.04 -24.65
C ARG A 690 -11.16 -20.09 -23.73
N ASP A 691 -11.80 -18.96 -23.51
CA ASP A 691 -13.09 -18.91 -22.82
C ASP A 691 -14.21 -19.35 -23.78
N GLY A 692 -14.98 -20.35 -23.37
CA GLY A 692 -16.11 -20.93 -24.09
C GLY A 692 -17.47 -20.33 -23.68
N GLY A 693 -17.52 -19.50 -22.62
CA GLY A 693 -18.73 -18.89 -22.09
C GLY A 693 -19.51 -19.79 -21.12
N SER A 694 -20.71 -19.32 -20.74
CA SER A 694 -21.60 -20.02 -19.80
C SER A 694 -22.47 -21.08 -20.47
N ILE A 695 -22.70 -22.19 -19.77
CA ILE A 695 -23.44 -23.37 -20.22
C ILE A 695 -24.33 -23.88 -19.08
N GLU A 696 -25.41 -24.59 -19.40
CA GLU A 696 -26.36 -25.13 -18.42
C GLU A 696 -26.52 -26.66 -18.58
N VAL A 697 -27.03 -27.32 -17.52
CA VAL A 697 -27.38 -28.75 -17.60
C VAL A 697 -28.48 -28.96 -18.66
N GLY A 698 -28.21 -29.85 -19.62
CA GLY A 698 -29.06 -30.09 -20.79
C GLY A 698 -28.52 -29.52 -22.10
N ASP A 699 -27.43 -28.74 -22.05
CA ASP A 699 -26.79 -28.19 -23.24
C ASP A 699 -26.00 -29.26 -24.03
N GLU A 700 -25.98 -29.06 -25.35
CA GLU A 700 -25.15 -29.77 -26.31
C GLU A 700 -24.46 -28.73 -27.21
N ILE A 701 -23.12 -28.72 -27.18
CA ILE A 701 -22.28 -27.69 -27.79
C ILE A 701 -21.37 -28.34 -28.79
N THR A 702 -21.34 -27.83 -30.02
CA THR A 702 -20.34 -28.20 -31.02
C THR A 702 -19.38 -27.03 -31.21
N ASP A 703 -18.09 -27.29 -31.00
CA ASP A 703 -17.02 -26.29 -31.17
C ASP A 703 -15.75 -26.98 -31.71
N THR A 704 -14.70 -26.20 -32.02
CA THR A 704 -13.43 -26.69 -32.57
C THR A 704 -12.27 -26.37 -31.61
N LEU A 705 -11.40 -27.36 -31.40
CA LEU A 705 -10.12 -27.21 -30.73
C LEU A 705 -8.99 -27.08 -31.76
N ALA A 706 -8.13 -26.08 -31.60
CA ALA A 706 -6.84 -26.00 -32.29
C ALA A 706 -5.73 -26.78 -31.55
N GLU A 707 -4.64 -27.11 -32.24
CA GLU A 707 -3.45 -27.71 -31.62
C GLU A 707 -2.94 -26.81 -30.47
N GLY A 708 -2.67 -27.43 -29.31
CA GLY A 708 -2.26 -26.73 -28.11
C GLY A 708 -3.30 -25.73 -27.60
N GLU A 709 -4.60 -26.00 -27.75
CA GLU A 709 -5.70 -25.18 -27.22
C GLU A 709 -6.54 -26.00 -26.23
N ARG A 710 -7.04 -25.34 -25.18
CA ARG A 710 -8.09 -25.85 -24.30
C ARG A 710 -9.17 -24.79 -24.16
N ILE A 711 -10.40 -25.22 -23.94
CA ILE A 711 -11.56 -24.33 -23.79
C ILE A 711 -12.16 -24.53 -22.41
N ARG A 712 -12.46 -23.45 -21.69
CA ARG A 712 -13.20 -23.51 -20.41
C ARG A 712 -14.60 -22.97 -20.58
N TYR A 713 -15.58 -23.74 -20.13
CA TYR A 713 -16.97 -23.34 -20.02
C TYR A 713 -17.36 -23.20 -18.55
N THR A 714 -18.19 -22.21 -18.24
CA THR A 714 -18.77 -22.03 -16.90
C THR A 714 -20.11 -22.74 -16.84
N LEU A 715 -20.21 -23.82 -16.07
CA LEU A 715 -21.42 -24.63 -15.93
C LEU A 715 -22.16 -24.27 -14.64
N GLU A 716 -23.40 -23.81 -14.79
CA GLU A 716 -24.31 -23.56 -13.66
C GLU A 716 -25.08 -24.84 -13.31
N VAL A 717 -25.12 -25.20 -12.03
CA VAL A 717 -25.76 -26.41 -11.50
C VAL A 717 -26.61 -26.14 -10.25
N GLU A 718 -27.66 -26.94 -10.03
CA GLU A 718 -28.48 -26.85 -8.82
C GLU A 718 -27.86 -27.66 -7.65
N GLU A 719 -28.06 -27.19 -6.41
CA GLU A 719 -27.57 -27.87 -5.20
C GLU A 719 -28.10 -29.32 -5.12
N GLY A 720 -27.17 -30.29 -5.10
CA GLY A 720 -27.51 -31.72 -5.02
C GLY A 720 -27.95 -32.37 -6.33
N GLN A 721 -27.83 -31.66 -7.47
CA GLN A 721 -28.03 -32.21 -8.80
C GLN A 721 -26.92 -33.22 -9.15
N GLN A 722 -27.28 -34.32 -9.83
CA GLN A 722 -26.31 -35.29 -10.36
C GLN A 722 -26.24 -35.13 -11.87
N ILE A 723 -25.02 -35.05 -12.41
CA ILE A 723 -24.80 -34.80 -13.83
C ILE A 723 -23.80 -35.80 -14.43
N SER A 724 -23.92 -35.99 -15.74
CA SER A 724 -22.93 -36.67 -16.56
C SER A 724 -22.49 -35.75 -17.69
N ILE A 725 -21.18 -35.64 -17.91
CA ILE A 725 -20.59 -34.80 -18.96
C ILE A 725 -19.89 -35.69 -19.97
N PHE A 726 -20.23 -35.54 -21.24
CA PHE A 726 -19.67 -36.29 -22.35
C PHE A 726 -18.94 -35.36 -23.31
N LEU A 727 -17.73 -35.75 -23.72
CA LEU A 727 -16.91 -35.01 -24.66
C LEU A 727 -16.41 -35.97 -25.74
N GLY A 728 -16.62 -35.65 -27.00
CA GLY A 728 -16.16 -36.51 -28.08
C GLY A 728 -16.60 -36.07 -29.46
N ASP A 729 -16.21 -36.83 -30.48
CA ASP A 729 -16.70 -36.67 -31.84
C ASP A 729 -17.48 -37.91 -32.33
N ASP A 730 -18.22 -37.75 -33.42
CA ASP A 730 -18.93 -38.84 -34.09
C ASP A 730 -17.99 -39.87 -34.74
N SER A 731 -16.72 -39.52 -34.92
CA SER A 731 -15.73 -40.35 -35.61
C SER A 731 -15.04 -41.36 -34.68
N GLY A 732 -15.00 -41.06 -33.37
CA GLY A 732 -14.33 -41.82 -32.31
C GLY A 732 -12.80 -41.84 -32.43
N ASN A 733 -12.21 -40.97 -33.24
CA ASN A 733 -10.76 -40.91 -33.46
C ASN A 733 -10.11 -39.67 -32.84
N PHE A 734 -10.90 -38.73 -32.32
CA PHE A 734 -10.42 -37.54 -31.64
C PHE A 734 -10.18 -37.87 -30.17
N ASP A 735 -8.93 -37.80 -29.72
CA ASP A 735 -8.50 -38.22 -28.38
C ASP A 735 -8.72 -37.07 -27.38
N THR A 736 -9.92 -37.02 -26.82
CA THR A 736 -10.38 -35.91 -25.99
C THR A 736 -9.88 -36.03 -24.56
N TYR A 737 -9.88 -34.91 -23.84
CA TYR A 737 -9.64 -34.90 -22.40
C TYR A 737 -10.57 -33.89 -21.73
N LEU A 738 -11.41 -34.39 -20.84
CA LEU A 738 -12.34 -33.62 -20.03
C LEU A 738 -11.83 -33.46 -18.58
N ARG A 739 -11.85 -32.23 -18.07
CA ARG A 739 -11.50 -31.89 -16.68
C ARG A 739 -12.55 -30.98 -16.07
N LEU A 740 -12.78 -31.14 -14.77
CA LEU A 740 -13.76 -30.38 -14.01
C LEU A 740 -13.09 -29.73 -12.80
N TYR A 741 -13.29 -28.43 -12.62
CA TYR A 741 -12.75 -27.65 -11.50
C TYR A 741 -13.86 -26.92 -10.74
N ASP A 742 -13.57 -26.57 -9.48
CA ASP A 742 -14.35 -25.56 -8.74
C ASP A 742 -13.91 -24.12 -9.13
N THR A 743 -14.61 -23.12 -8.60
CA THR A 743 -14.33 -21.70 -8.86
C THR A 743 -13.01 -21.19 -8.27
N GLU A 744 -12.42 -21.90 -7.31
CA GLU A 744 -11.10 -21.63 -6.72
C GLU A 744 -9.95 -22.26 -7.54
N GLY A 745 -10.28 -23.04 -8.58
CA GLY A 745 -9.33 -23.69 -9.49
C GLY A 745 -8.83 -25.07 -9.02
N ASN A 746 -9.46 -25.68 -8.02
CA ASN A 746 -9.13 -27.04 -7.59
C ASN A 746 -9.74 -28.07 -8.55
N LEU A 747 -8.95 -29.09 -8.94
CA LEU A 747 -9.43 -30.18 -9.80
C LEU A 747 -10.35 -31.13 -9.02
N LEU A 748 -11.59 -31.29 -9.50
CA LEU A 748 -12.61 -32.15 -8.91
C LEU A 748 -12.65 -33.53 -9.56
N ALA A 749 -12.57 -33.59 -10.89
CA ALA A 749 -12.60 -34.84 -11.67
C ALA A 749 -11.97 -34.67 -13.05
N GLU A 750 -11.43 -35.75 -13.61
CA GLU A 750 -10.86 -35.76 -14.97
C GLU A 750 -10.98 -37.15 -15.62
N ASN A 751 -11.14 -37.18 -16.94
CA ASN A 751 -11.18 -38.41 -17.74
C ASN A 751 -10.77 -38.11 -19.19
N ASP A 752 -9.89 -38.95 -19.75
CA ASP A 752 -9.45 -38.93 -21.15
C ASP A 752 -10.18 -40.01 -21.98
N ASP A 753 -10.30 -41.23 -21.48
CA ASP A 753 -11.06 -42.32 -22.13
C ASP A 753 -12.33 -42.70 -21.32
N ALA A 754 -13.52 -42.55 -21.91
CA ALA A 754 -14.79 -42.98 -21.31
C ALA A 754 -14.83 -44.51 -21.09
N GLU A 755 -14.22 -45.28 -21.99
CA GLU A 755 -13.97 -46.72 -21.79
C GLU A 755 -12.57 -47.08 -22.31
N PRO A 756 -11.58 -47.27 -21.41
CA PRO A 756 -10.18 -47.46 -21.79
C PRO A 756 -9.96 -48.59 -22.80
N GLY A 757 -9.38 -48.24 -23.95
CA GLY A 757 -9.12 -49.18 -25.06
C GLY A 757 -10.34 -49.53 -25.93
N VAL A 758 -11.48 -48.85 -25.73
CA VAL A 758 -12.70 -48.99 -26.53
C VAL A 758 -13.06 -47.70 -27.27
N THR A 759 -12.96 -46.55 -26.61
CA THR A 759 -13.20 -45.22 -27.21
C THR A 759 -12.19 -44.20 -26.69
N LEU A 760 -11.86 -43.23 -27.53
CA LEU A 760 -11.01 -42.07 -27.22
C LEU A 760 -11.84 -40.82 -26.83
N ASN A 761 -13.16 -40.97 -26.79
CA ASN A 761 -14.05 -39.93 -26.28
C ASN A 761 -14.03 -39.99 -24.74
N SER A 762 -14.11 -38.84 -24.08
CA SER A 762 -14.07 -38.73 -22.62
C SER A 762 -15.47 -38.65 -22.02
N ALA A 763 -15.62 -39.15 -20.79
CA ALA A 763 -16.85 -39.00 -20.03
C ALA A 763 -16.61 -38.92 -18.52
N LEU A 764 -17.36 -38.04 -17.86
CA LEU A 764 -17.49 -38.01 -16.41
C LEU A 764 -18.94 -38.34 -16.06
N GLU A 765 -19.19 -39.56 -15.59
CA GLU A 765 -20.55 -40.07 -15.35
C GLU A 765 -20.92 -40.05 -13.86
N ASP A 766 -22.21 -39.85 -13.57
CA ASP A 766 -22.81 -39.93 -12.22
C ASP A 766 -22.09 -39.05 -11.18
N LEU A 767 -21.69 -37.83 -11.58
CA LEU A 767 -21.00 -36.89 -10.71
C LEU A 767 -21.94 -36.33 -9.64
N GLU A 768 -21.53 -36.48 -8.38
CA GLU A 768 -22.16 -35.80 -7.24
C GLU A 768 -21.45 -34.44 -7.07
N ILE A 769 -22.19 -33.36 -7.32
CA ILE A 769 -21.62 -32.01 -7.30
C ILE A 769 -21.33 -31.58 -5.84
N PRO A 770 -20.13 -31.03 -5.55
CA PRO A 770 -19.86 -30.37 -4.26
C PRO A 770 -20.77 -29.13 -4.07
N ALA A 771 -20.75 -28.48 -2.89
CA ALA A 771 -21.66 -27.36 -2.58
C ALA A 771 -21.43 -26.07 -3.41
N ASP A 772 -20.66 -26.13 -4.51
CA ASP A 772 -20.44 -25.04 -5.45
C ASP A 772 -21.54 -25.08 -6.54
N LEU A 773 -22.23 -23.95 -6.73
CA LEU A 773 -23.32 -23.83 -7.71
C LEU A 773 -22.80 -23.54 -9.12
N THR A 774 -21.52 -23.20 -9.23
CA THR A 774 -20.83 -22.90 -10.49
C THR A 774 -19.60 -23.78 -10.63
N LEU A 775 -19.44 -24.43 -11.78
CA LEU A 775 -18.30 -25.30 -12.07
C LEU A 775 -17.58 -24.86 -13.34
N ILE A 776 -16.30 -25.21 -13.44
CA ILE A 776 -15.50 -24.96 -14.66
C ILE A 776 -15.29 -26.28 -15.39
N VAL A 777 -15.84 -26.40 -16.59
CA VAL A 777 -15.65 -27.53 -17.50
C VAL A 777 -14.54 -27.18 -18.50
N GLU A 778 -13.38 -27.83 -18.37
CA GLU A 778 -12.26 -27.66 -19.31
C GLU A 778 -12.23 -28.81 -20.32
N VAL A 779 -12.19 -28.44 -21.60
CA VAL A 779 -12.14 -29.32 -22.76
C VAL A 779 -10.78 -29.18 -23.45
N GLY A 780 -10.11 -30.30 -23.70
CA GLY A 780 -8.85 -30.36 -24.45
C GLY A 780 -8.65 -31.71 -25.14
N THR A 781 -7.41 -32.00 -25.54
CA THR A 781 -7.00 -33.32 -26.07
C THR A 781 -5.99 -33.97 -25.14
N TYR A 782 -5.84 -35.30 -25.18
CA TYR A 782 -5.05 -36.07 -24.20
C TYR A 782 -3.63 -35.52 -23.97
N ASN A 783 -2.93 -35.10 -25.04
CA ASN A 783 -1.61 -34.47 -24.97
C ASN A 783 -1.58 -33.01 -25.47
N ASP A 784 -2.74 -32.39 -25.71
CA ASP A 784 -2.85 -31.07 -26.36
C ASP A 784 -2.21 -31.00 -27.77
N GLU A 785 -1.99 -32.14 -28.45
CA GLU A 785 -1.32 -32.23 -29.76
C GLU A 785 -2.30 -32.40 -30.95
N ASP A 786 -3.58 -32.67 -30.68
CA ASP A 786 -4.60 -32.88 -31.71
C ASP A 786 -5.49 -31.64 -31.91
N GLU A 787 -6.08 -31.53 -33.11
CA GLU A 787 -7.05 -30.49 -33.47
C GLU A 787 -8.29 -31.13 -34.11
N GLY A 788 -9.47 -30.56 -33.89
CA GLY A 788 -10.71 -31.15 -34.39
C GLY A 788 -11.98 -30.50 -33.86
N GLU A 789 -13.10 -30.83 -34.51
CA GLU A 789 -14.44 -30.49 -34.02
C GLU A 789 -14.86 -31.50 -32.95
N PHE A 790 -15.42 -31.03 -31.85
CA PHE A 790 -15.94 -31.86 -30.76
C PHE A 790 -17.38 -31.49 -30.44
N THR A 791 -18.08 -32.41 -29.77
CA THR A 791 -19.35 -32.16 -29.12
C THR A 791 -19.23 -32.37 -27.62
N LEU A 792 -19.60 -31.36 -26.84
CA LEU A 792 -19.72 -31.40 -25.39
C LEU A 792 -21.20 -31.48 -25.02
N ARG A 793 -21.59 -32.44 -24.19
CA ARG A 793 -22.97 -32.63 -23.75
C ARG A 793 -23.07 -32.82 -22.24
N ILE A 794 -23.98 -32.09 -21.61
CA ILE A 794 -24.23 -32.15 -20.17
C ILE A 794 -25.62 -32.73 -19.94
N GLU A 795 -25.69 -33.90 -19.32
CA GLU A 795 -26.94 -34.61 -19.05
C GLU A 795 -27.24 -34.63 -17.56
N GLU A 796 -28.49 -34.39 -17.18
CA GLU A 796 -28.98 -34.67 -15.83
C GLU A 796 -29.15 -36.20 -15.66
N VAL A 797 -28.58 -36.74 -14.58
CA VAL A 797 -28.79 -38.15 -14.24
C VAL A 797 -30.17 -38.32 -13.63
N GLY A 798 -31.11 -38.84 -14.43
CA GLY A 798 -32.45 -39.15 -13.96
C GLY A 798 -32.44 -40.28 -12.91
N ASN A 799 -33.03 -40.00 -11.74
CA ASN A 799 -33.30 -41.00 -10.69
C ASN A 799 -34.00 -42.28 -11.18
#